data_AF-A0A135LHN0-F1
#
_entry.id   AF-A0A135LHN0-F1
#
_cell.length_a   1.000
_cell.length_b   1.000
_cell.length_c   1.000
_cell.angle_alpha   90.00
_cell.angle_beta   90.00
_cell.angle_gamma   90.00
#
_symmetry.space_group_name_H-M   'P 1'
#
loop_
_entity.id
_entity.type
_entity.pdbx_description
1 polymer ?
#
loop_
_entity_poly.entity_id
_entity_poly.type
_entity_poly.pdbx_seq_one_letter_code
_entity_poly.pdbx_strand_id
1 'polypeptide(L)'
;MGIQRGTQAALAGSSSSINPLVHKFGSLQVLDDLIRLRAADVVQHPILAYPRFDNDAGSYGYYTGKHLDAMINQAIIMLMDDGFKQPTRSPSIVALLTLSDLNMVITLFALSRLGYTVMMLSPRLSGEACVSLLETVNCESIIYGQSPNIRATLGEILHRRPPTSLALHHNRNPEKVALILHSSGSTGTPKPLFLTHKAIMTHPMRGPGFTSFNTLPWYHLHGLSTALQAMWMRKTAYMWNAALPLTAELVASALKEARPESVAAVPYMLQVLIDDPRGITALRQCKLVTYGGAPCPDELGDRLVSEGVHFGGSFGLTEAGLVAESISRPKGDPYWNYLKFFDNIRSYVWMKPISDSGSLFECVYLAGHPALTTSNSNEPPGSFHSKDVFTPHPTIAGRWKYISRLDDRINLVNGEKVLPLPIEGRIKQHPFVHDAVVVGVGKAAPGLLILRADDQEANYLSDAKYLNTIWPTIQEANSQAEAFSQISRNLVAILPYDAKFARTDKGSMIRAQVYREHSELIESLYAEKEHIYGNLLLDVVETERILLQLAQHELGIPISSVDANFFSEGMDSLKAIHFRRLVLQHFKFQMGQAPSPNVIFESGCISQLARHICALQKGELFEDVQSDLSVMTELVDKYSVFERHIPQPHSFSGPNSVFLTGATGSIGAHVLYELLNDDSISTVYCLTRRESPLEAILCTLTDKDLFISPEQITKIVAFNGRIDQPDFGLSLDENTIKHMLDTVSLIIHTAWPVNFNLPLVEFEPHIQGLHNLIQFSLCVQRREPAVMMFCSSISTALRSPSAEILEQPVDLDCAFMGYGQSKLIGEQIVSKARRSGARAYSLRIGQVSGHSKKGLWNDSEALPLMIRSALTLGALPELSQTCSWLPVDNLASTILELARTCATSNIVGESQASNSSMVEYIDDSIFNLCNSREFTWSSLLHVLKNCGFRFDAVPFEEWLLRLRRSEMRGEELVNPAVKLIHHYEMMHGKSLQNGPKRFITEKAERSSVALQNGRLRIIDDGILRCYAKDWLARWTA
;
A
#
# COMPACT_ATOMS: atom_id res chain seq x y z
N MET A 1 43.06 -3.61 34.90
CA MET A 1 44.46 -3.94 34.52
C MET A 1 44.40 -4.57 33.14
N GLY A 2 45.04 -4.13 32.06
CA GLY A 2 45.85 -2.95 31.74
C GLY A 2 45.90 -2.88 30.20
N ILE A 3 45.88 -1.67 29.65
CA ILE A 3 45.90 -1.38 28.21
C ILE A 3 47.35 -1.44 27.70
N GLN A 4 47.59 -2.00 26.51
CA GLN A 4 48.66 -1.54 25.61
C GLN A 4 48.25 -1.65 24.12
N ARG A 5 48.56 -0.58 23.38
CA ARG A 5 48.27 -0.31 21.95
C ARG A 5 49.53 -0.48 21.08
N GLY A 6 49.32 -0.76 19.77
CA GLY A 6 50.23 -0.48 18.62
C GLY A 6 51.11 -1.66 18.20
N THR A 7 51.30 -2.05 16.92
CA THR A 7 51.36 -1.25 15.67
C THR A 7 51.26 -2.15 14.41
N GLN A 8 50.49 -1.69 13.41
CA GLN A 8 50.62 -1.79 11.93
C GLN A 8 50.93 -3.10 11.14
N ALA A 9 50.09 -3.25 10.10
CA ALA A 9 50.37 -3.62 8.70
C ALA A 9 50.12 -5.06 8.22
N ALA A 10 49.22 -5.15 7.24
CA ALA A 10 48.71 -6.31 6.55
C ALA A 10 49.71 -6.93 5.57
N LEU A 11 49.64 -8.26 5.42
CA LEU A 11 49.84 -8.96 4.15
C LEU A 11 48.90 -10.16 4.11
N ALA A 12 47.74 -9.97 3.48
CA ALA A 12 46.87 -11.04 3.00
C ALA A 12 47.09 -11.21 1.50
N GLY A 13 47.28 -12.45 1.06
CA GLY A 13 47.34 -12.79 -0.36
C GLY A 13 47.80 -14.23 -0.58
N SER A 14 46.94 -15.20 -0.25
CA SER A 14 47.10 -16.60 -0.70
C SER A 14 46.17 -16.91 -1.87
N SER A 15 46.69 -17.76 -2.75
CA SER A 15 46.23 -18.12 -4.09
C SER A 15 44.91 -18.91 -4.16
N SER A 16 43.97 -18.35 -4.93
CA SER A 16 43.17 -18.93 -6.02
C SER A 16 42.81 -20.44 -6.03
N SER A 17 41.54 -20.76 -5.75
CA SER A 17 40.85 -21.92 -6.36
C SER A 17 40.13 -21.47 -7.65
N ILE A 18 40.59 -21.90 -8.83
CA ILE A 18 39.90 -21.65 -10.10
C ILE A 18 38.56 -22.40 -10.11
N ASN A 19 37.48 -21.74 -10.55
CA ASN A 19 36.13 -22.33 -10.63
C ASN A 19 36.13 -23.62 -11.49
N PRO A 20 35.64 -24.77 -10.99
CA PRO A 20 35.65 -26.05 -11.72
C PRO A 20 34.95 -26.01 -13.09
N LEU A 21 33.91 -25.18 -13.25
CA LEU A 21 33.22 -25.01 -14.52
C LEU A 21 34.08 -24.23 -15.53
N VAL A 22 34.87 -23.25 -15.07
CA VAL A 22 35.84 -22.52 -15.91
C VAL A 22 36.92 -23.47 -16.40
N HIS A 23 37.41 -24.37 -15.54
CA HIS A 23 38.36 -25.41 -15.96
C HIS A 23 37.76 -26.35 -17.01
N LYS A 24 36.49 -26.74 -16.85
CA LYS A 24 35.82 -27.69 -17.75
C LYS A 24 35.41 -27.10 -19.10
N PHE A 25 34.95 -25.85 -19.11
CA PHE A 25 34.30 -25.26 -20.29
C PHE A 25 35.01 -24.05 -20.88
N GLY A 26 35.99 -23.48 -20.17
CA GLY A 26 36.77 -22.29 -20.55
C GLY A 26 36.25 -21.00 -19.93
N SER A 27 37.02 -19.92 -20.09
CA SER A 27 36.68 -18.57 -19.59
C SER A 27 36.05 -17.72 -20.69
N LEU A 28 35.05 -16.91 -20.31
CA LEU A 28 34.44 -15.90 -21.19
C LEU A 28 34.72 -14.50 -20.62
N GLN A 29 35.27 -13.60 -21.43
CA GLN A 29 35.51 -12.20 -21.06
C GLN A 29 34.53 -11.26 -21.78
N VAL A 30 34.23 -11.57 -23.04
CA VAL A 30 33.23 -10.87 -23.87
C VAL A 30 32.28 -11.88 -24.52
N LEU A 31 31.12 -11.40 -25.00
CA LEU A 31 30.04 -12.24 -25.52
C LEU A 31 30.52 -13.14 -26.68
N ASP A 32 31.33 -12.58 -27.57
CA ASP A 32 31.91 -13.28 -28.73
C ASP A 32 32.88 -14.42 -28.36
N ASP A 33 33.47 -14.40 -27.15
CA ASP A 33 34.35 -15.48 -26.71
C ASP A 33 33.60 -16.82 -26.69
N LEU A 34 32.28 -16.81 -26.45
CA LEU A 34 31.46 -18.03 -26.44
C LEU A 34 31.53 -18.75 -27.79
N ILE A 35 31.31 -18.02 -28.89
CA ILE A 35 31.31 -18.59 -30.24
C ILE A 35 32.71 -19.06 -30.60
N ARG A 36 33.73 -18.22 -30.36
CA ARG A 36 35.14 -18.58 -30.68
C ARG A 36 35.61 -19.80 -29.90
N LEU A 37 35.25 -19.88 -28.62
CA LEU A 37 35.60 -20.98 -27.74
C LEU A 37 34.93 -22.30 -28.18
N ARG A 38 33.69 -22.25 -28.67
CA ARG A 38 33.00 -23.43 -29.23
C ARG A 38 33.46 -23.77 -30.65
N ALA A 39 33.86 -22.78 -31.45
CA ALA A 39 34.47 -23.01 -32.76
C ALA A 39 35.84 -23.71 -32.66
N ALA A 40 36.57 -23.45 -31.57
CA ALA A 40 37.84 -24.10 -31.25
C ALA A 40 37.71 -25.50 -30.63
N ASP A 41 36.49 -25.97 -30.30
CA ASP A 41 36.32 -27.32 -29.76
C ASP A 41 36.79 -28.38 -30.77
N VAL A 42 37.59 -29.34 -30.30
CA VAL A 42 38.15 -30.42 -31.13
C VAL A 42 37.03 -31.25 -31.77
N VAL A 43 36.01 -31.59 -30.98
CA VAL A 43 34.81 -32.28 -31.45
C VAL A 43 33.69 -31.26 -31.57
N GLN A 44 33.16 -31.11 -32.78
CA GLN A 44 32.09 -30.17 -33.05
C GLN A 44 30.73 -30.80 -32.74
N HIS A 45 30.11 -30.33 -31.66
CA HIS A 45 28.71 -30.61 -31.35
C HIS A 45 27.82 -29.43 -31.78
N PRO A 46 26.57 -29.68 -32.20
CA PRO A 46 25.60 -28.61 -32.33
C PRO A 46 25.41 -27.88 -31.00
N ILE A 47 25.43 -26.56 -31.04
CA ILE A 47 25.17 -25.70 -29.87
C ILE A 47 23.91 -24.87 -30.05
N LEU A 48 23.43 -24.73 -31.29
CA LEU A 48 22.17 -24.05 -31.62
C LEU A 48 21.40 -24.88 -32.64
N ALA A 49 20.09 -24.94 -32.49
CA ALA A 49 19.19 -25.50 -33.49
C ALA A 49 18.03 -24.54 -33.76
N TYR A 50 17.73 -24.32 -35.04
CA TYR A 50 16.64 -23.45 -35.50
C TYR A 50 15.78 -24.18 -36.54
N PRO A 51 14.45 -23.95 -36.61
CA PRO A 51 13.59 -24.63 -37.57
C PRO A 51 14.02 -24.44 -39.03
N ARG A 52 13.92 -25.49 -39.86
CA ARG A 52 14.42 -25.46 -41.26
C ARG A 52 13.53 -24.68 -42.20
N PHE A 53 12.23 -24.69 -41.96
CA PHE A 53 11.23 -24.09 -42.83
C PHE A 53 10.35 -23.15 -42.02
N ASP A 54 9.93 -22.05 -42.63
CA ASP A 54 9.16 -21.00 -41.94
C ASP A 54 7.81 -21.49 -41.39
N ASN A 55 7.23 -22.53 -41.99
CA ASN A 55 5.91 -23.07 -41.64
C ASN A 55 5.95 -24.38 -40.83
N ASP A 56 7.14 -24.86 -40.46
CA ASP A 56 7.31 -26.16 -39.80
C ASP A 56 7.96 -25.99 -38.42
N ALA A 57 7.27 -26.43 -37.37
CA ALA A 57 7.77 -26.43 -36.00
C ALA A 57 8.57 -27.70 -35.66
N GLY A 58 8.44 -28.78 -36.45
CA GLY A 58 8.91 -30.12 -36.14
C GLY A 58 10.20 -30.55 -36.85
N SER A 59 10.94 -29.65 -37.50
CA SER A 59 12.22 -29.97 -38.14
C SER A 59 13.32 -28.95 -37.86
N TYR A 60 14.51 -29.42 -37.50
CA TYR A 60 15.62 -28.55 -37.05
C TYR A 60 16.86 -28.61 -37.95
N GLY A 61 17.41 -27.44 -38.25
CA GLY A 61 18.79 -27.25 -38.70
C GLY A 61 19.73 -27.14 -37.49
N TYR A 62 20.90 -27.77 -37.57
CA TYR A 62 21.83 -27.88 -36.45
C TYR A 62 23.14 -27.14 -36.73
N TYR A 63 23.53 -26.25 -35.82
CA TYR A 63 24.66 -25.35 -36.00
C TYR A 63 25.71 -25.58 -34.90
N THR A 64 26.92 -25.91 -35.34
CA THR A 64 28.09 -26.08 -34.46
C THR A 64 28.76 -24.72 -34.22
N GLY A 65 29.71 -24.66 -33.28
CA GLY A 65 30.51 -23.45 -33.06
C GLY A 65 31.21 -22.98 -34.33
N LYS A 66 31.75 -23.90 -35.14
CA LYS A 66 32.36 -23.57 -36.45
C LYS A 66 31.37 -23.02 -37.46
N HIS A 67 30.15 -23.59 -37.54
CA HIS A 67 29.12 -23.07 -38.44
C HIS A 67 28.77 -21.63 -38.08
N LEU A 68 28.48 -21.38 -36.80
CA LEU A 68 28.12 -20.04 -36.33
C LEU A 68 29.26 -19.04 -36.53
N ASP A 69 30.51 -19.42 -36.22
CA ASP A 69 31.66 -18.54 -36.41
C ASP A 69 31.85 -18.13 -37.88
N ALA A 70 31.72 -19.09 -38.80
CA ALA A 70 31.80 -18.82 -40.25
C ALA A 70 30.66 -17.90 -40.72
N MET A 71 29.42 -18.15 -40.28
CA MET A 71 28.27 -17.32 -40.60
C MET A 71 28.40 -15.89 -40.04
N ILE A 72 28.90 -15.76 -38.81
CA ILE A 72 29.16 -14.46 -38.18
C ILE A 72 30.26 -13.70 -38.93
N ASN A 73 31.35 -14.37 -39.32
CA ASN A 73 32.40 -13.75 -40.14
C ASN A 73 31.86 -13.27 -41.49
N GLN A 74 31.01 -14.06 -42.14
CA GLN A 74 30.36 -13.65 -43.39
C GLN A 74 29.43 -12.46 -43.19
N ALA A 75 28.63 -12.46 -42.12
CA ALA A 75 27.74 -11.35 -41.80
C ALA A 75 28.52 -10.06 -41.50
N ILE A 76 29.71 -10.15 -40.91
CA ILE A 76 30.59 -8.99 -40.72
C ILE A 76 31.01 -8.39 -42.05
N ILE A 77 31.39 -9.22 -43.03
CA ILE A 77 31.76 -8.76 -44.37
C ILE A 77 30.58 -8.00 -45.00
N MET A 78 29.38 -8.60 -44.94
CA MET A 78 28.16 -7.97 -45.47
C MET A 78 27.83 -6.63 -44.78
N LEU A 79 27.90 -6.58 -43.44
CA LEU A 79 27.67 -5.35 -42.69
C LEU A 79 28.70 -4.27 -43.05
N MET A 80 29.96 -4.66 -43.27
CA MET A 80 31.01 -3.72 -43.68
C MET A 80 30.79 -3.19 -45.10
N ASP A 81 30.34 -4.04 -46.03
CA ASP A 81 29.95 -3.65 -47.39
C ASP A 81 28.74 -2.68 -47.38
N ASP A 82 27.80 -2.88 -46.46
CA ASP A 82 26.65 -2.00 -46.21
C ASP A 82 27.00 -0.72 -45.43
N GLY A 83 28.28 -0.50 -45.13
CA GLY A 83 28.79 0.75 -44.55
C GLY A 83 28.95 0.77 -43.02
N PHE A 84 28.70 -0.34 -42.32
CA PHE A 84 29.03 -0.47 -40.90
C PHE A 84 30.55 -0.53 -40.72
N LYS A 85 31.05 0.16 -39.69
CA LYS A 85 32.49 0.24 -39.38
C LYS A 85 32.66 0.11 -37.88
N GLN A 86 33.75 -0.50 -37.41
CA GLN A 86 34.00 -0.57 -35.98
C GLN A 86 33.94 0.84 -35.32
N PRO A 87 33.32 0.99 -34.13
CA PRO A 87 33.20 2.28 -33.40
C PRO A 87 34.50 2.96 -32.97
N THR A 88 34.53 4.30 -32.98
CA THR A 88 35.63 5.16 -32.46
C THR A 88 35.34 5.74 -31.08
N ARG A 89 34.07 5.99 -30.78
CA ARG A 89 33.61 6.55 -29.49
C ARG A 89 32.72 5.53 -28.80
N SER A 90 32.89 5.40 -27.49
CA SER A 90 31.99 4.59 -26.66
C SER A 90 30.98 5.52 -25.99
N PRO A 91 29.67 5.23 -26.07
CA PRO A 91 29.04 4.10 -26.79
C PRO A 91 28.70 4.42 -28.25
N SER A 92 28.87 3.45 -29.16
CA SER A 92 28.23 3.44 -30.49
C SER A 92 27.23 2.29 -30.52
N ILE A 93 25.97 2.64 -30.75
CA ILE A 93 24.83 1.76 -30.54
C ILE A 93 24.17 1.44 -31.87
N VAL A 94 23.83 0.17 -32.07
CA VAL A 94 23.02 -0.29 -33.22
C VAL A 94 21.79 -1.00 -32.67
N ALA A 95 20.60 -0.54 -33.05
CA ALA A 95 19.34 -1.17 -32.69
C ALA A 95 19.00 -2.33 -33.65
N LEU A 96 18.54 -3.45 -33.10
CA LEU A 96 17.99 -4.58 -33.82
C LEU A 96 16.48 -4.67 -33.55
N LEU A 97 15.68 -4.49 -34.60
CA LEU A 97 14.22 -4.67 -34.57
C LEU A 97 13.83 -5.84 -35.46
N THR A 98 13.87 -7.05 -34.91
CA THR A 98 13.61 -8.28 -35.67
C THR A 98 13.00 -9.38 -34.79
N LEU A 99 12.38 -10.38 -35.41
CA LEU A 99 11.97 -11.59 -34.72
C LEU A 99 13.20 -12.37 -34.21
N SER A 100 13.01 -13.22 -33.20
CA SER A 100 14.08 -14.10 -32.70
C SER A 100 14.27 -15.28 -33.66
N ASP A 101 15.05 -15.04 -34.71
CA ASP A 101 15.44 -16.03 -35.72
C ASP A 101 16.97 -16.23 -35.75
N LEU A 102 17.43 -17.14 -36.61
CA LEU A 102 18.86 -17.41 -36.78
C LEU A 102 19.64 -16.17 -37.26
N ASN A 103 19.03 -15.34 -38.12
CA ASN A 103 19.67 -14.13 -38.65
C ASN A 103 19.93 -13.10 -37.54
N MET A 104 18.99 -12.94 -36.61
CA MET A 104 19.15 -12.11 -35.42
C MET A 104 20.33 -12.58 -34.58
N VAL A 105 20.47 -13.90 -34.34
CA VAL A 105 21.60 -14.45 -33.57
C VAL A 105 22.93 -14.08 -34.25
N ILE A 106 23.04 -14.35 -35.55
CA ILE A 106 24.27 -14.08 -36.32
C ILE A 106 24.60 -12.59 -36.30
N THR A 107 23.61 -11.73 -36.54
CA THR A 107 23.78 -10.27 -36.58
C THR A 107 24.17 -9.70 -35.23
N LEU A 108 23.58 -10.19 -34.13
CA LEU A 108 23.94 -9.81 -32.76
C LEU A 108 25.42 -10.06 -32.48
N PHE A 109 25.91 -11.27 -32.77
CA PHE A 109 27.32 -11.61 -32.56
C PHE A 109 28.25 -10.88 -33.54
N ALA A 110 27.83 -10.64 -34.80
CA ALA A 110 28.59 -9.88 -35.77
C ALA A 110 28.80 -8.42 -35.34
N LEU A 111 27.75 -7.73 -34.90
CA LEU A 111 27.82 -6.37 -34.37
C LEU A 111 28.66 -6.31 -33.08
N SER A 112 28.49 -7.29 -32.20
CA SER A 112 29.31 -7.41 -30.98
C SER A 112 30.79 -7.60 -31.31
N ARG A 113 31.12 -8.44 -32.29
CA ARG A 113 32.48 -8.69 -32.77
C ARG A 113 33.09 -7.46 -33.45
N LEU A 114 32.27 -6.66 -34.15
CA LEU A 114 32.64 -5.34 -34.67
C LEU A 114 32.82 -4.27 -33.58
N GLY A 115 32.42 -4.55 -32.34
CA GLY A 115 32.62 -3.67 -31.19
C GLY A 115 31.46 -2.71 -30.91
N TYR A 116 30.31 -2.88 -31.55
CA TYR A 116 29.09 -2.12 -31.25
C TYR A 116 28.44 -2.58 -29.95
N THR A 117 27.78 -1.65 -29.27
CA THR A 117 26.77 -1.97 -28.26
C THR A 117 25.47 -2.26 -29.00
N VAL A 118 24.89 -3.44 -28.80
CA VAL A 118 23.67 -3.83 -29.52
C VAL A 118 22.46 -3.51 -28.67
N MET A 119 21.46 -2.83 -29.23
CA MET A 119 20.19 -2.60 -28.57
C MET A 119 19.14 -3.52 -29.19
N MET A 120 18.53 -4.41 -28.41
CA MET A 120 17.47 -5.29 -28.94
C MET A 120 16.09 -4.70 -28.64
N LEU A 121 15.30 -4.48 -29.68
CA LEU A 121 13.94 -3.95 -29.62
C LEU A 121 12.91 -5.05 -29.89
N SER A 122 11.88 -5.13 -29.05
CA SER A 122 10.76 -6.03 -29.28
C SER A 122 9.94 -5.57 -30.51
N PRO A 123 9.65 -6.46 -31.48
CA PRO A 123 8.76 -6.19 -32.61
C PRO A 123 7.31 -5.85 -32.24
N ARG A 124 6.95 -5.94 -30.96
CA ARG A 124 5.61 -5.66 -30.44
C ARG A 124 5.49 -4.25 -29.83
N LEU A 125 6.59 -3.50 -29.74
CA LEU A 125 6.56 -2.09 -29.32
C LEU A 125 5.87 -1.21 -30.37
N SER A 126 5.20 -0.16 -29.90
CA SER A 126 4.73 0.92 -30.78
C SER A 126 5.90 1.72 -31.35
N GLY A 127 5.71 2.41 -32.48
CA GLY A 127 6.76 3.28 -33.04
C GLY A 127 7.17 4.37 -32.07
N GLU A 128 6.22 4.95 -31.31
CA GLU A 128 6.51 5.94 -30.27
C GLU A 128 7.42 5.40 -29.16
N ALA A 129 7.16 4.19 -28.67
CA ALA A 129 8.00 3.56 -27.65
C ALA A 129 9.41 3.27 -28.18
N CYS A 130 9.53 2.83 -29.43
CA CYS A 130 10.82 2.64 -30.11
C CYS A 130 11.58 3.97 -30.25
N VAL A 131 10.92 5.05 -30.70
CA VAL A 131 11.54 6.38 -30.83
C VAL A 131 12.04 6.88 -29.47
N SER A 132 11.21 6.81 -28.43
CA SER A 132 11.59 7.23 -27.08
C SER A 132 12.83 6.48 -26.57
N LEU A 133 12.88 5.16 -26.78
CA LEU A 133 14.03 4.35 -26.41
C LEU A 133 15.30 4.70 -27.21
N LEU A 134 15.19 4.88 -28.53
CA LEU A 134 16.30 5.26 -29.41
C LEU A 134 16.86 6.64 -29.05
N GLU A 135 15.98 7.61 -28.78
CA GLU A 135 16.35 8.96 -28.33
C GLU A 135 17.07 8.93 -26.97
N THR A 136 16.55 8.15 -26.02
CA THR A 136 17.11 8.04 -24.67
C THR A 136 18.56 7.55 -24.68
N VAL A 137 18.90 6.63 -25.60
CA VAL A 137 20.26 6.08 -25.71
C VAL A 137 21.08 6.76 -26.80
N ASN A 138 20.52 7.75 -27.50
CA ASN A 138 21.14 8.42 -28.65
C ASN A 138 21.59 7.42 -29.75
N CYS A 139 20.72 6.46 -30.09
CA CYS A 139 20.97 5.45 -31.12
C CYS A 139 20.50 5.96 -32.49
N GLU A 140 21.43 6.07 -33.43
CA GLU A 140 21.16 6.62 -34.76
C GLU A 140 21.00 5.54 -35.84
N SER A 141 21.41 4.28 -35.58
CA SER A 141 21.40 3.19 -36.57
C SER A 141 20.47 2.05 -36.15
N ILE A 142 19.61 1.61 -37.07
CA ILE A 142 18.69 0.49 -36.86
C ILE A 142 18.80 -0.54 -38.00
N ILE A 143 18.89 -1.83 -37.64
CA ILE A 143 18.74 -2.96 -38.55
C ILE A 143 17.40 -3.62 -38.22
N TYR A 144 16.58 -3.88 -39.23
CA TYR A 144 15.21 -4.34 -39.05
C TYR A 144 14.86 -5.54 -39.94
N GLY A 145 13.95 -6.38 -39.45
CA GLY A 145 13.40 -7.52 -40.21
C GLY A 145 12.30 -7.10 -41.20
N GLN A 146 12.03 -7.93 -42.22
CA GLN A 146 11.10 -7.58 -43.31
C GLN A 146 9.62 -7.90 -43.03
N SER A 147 9.25 -8.24 -41.79
CA SER A 147 7.86 -8.61 -41.48
C SER A 147 6.91 -7.40 -41.63
N PRO A 148 5.62 -7.59 -42.00
CA PRO A 148 4.66 -6.50 -42.16
C PRO A 148 4.55 -5.59 -40.93
N ASN A 149 4.49 -6.18 -39.73
CA ASN A 149 4.41 -5.44 -38.46
C ASN A 149 5.67 -4.59 -38.22
N ILE A 150 6.85 -5.15 -38.45
CA ILE A 150 8.11 -4.40 -38.30
C ILE A 150 8.18 -3.25 -39.30
N ARG A 151 7.73 -3.45 -40.55
CA ARG A 151 7.69 -2.39 -41.57
C ARG A 151 6.70 -1.28 -41.21
N ALA A 152 5.57 -1.60 -40.60
CA ALA A 152 4.61 -0.60 -40.11
C ALA A 152 5.24 0.26 -39.00
N THR A 153 5.82 -0.37 -37.97
CA THR A 153 6.54 0.31 -36.89
C THR A 153 7.71 1.14 -37.43
N LEU A 154 8.43 0.64 -38.44
CA LEU A 154 9.52 1.36 -39.07
C LEU A 154 9.04 2.57 -39.89
N GLY A 155 7.87 2.50 -40.54
CA GLY A 155 7.25 3.63 -41.23
C GLY A 155 6.97 4.81 -40.30
N GLU A 156 6.61 4.53 -39.04
CA GLU A 156 6.45 5.52 -37.97
C GLU A 156 7.80 6.10 -37.51
N ILE A 157 8.86 5.29 -37.47
CA ILE A 157 10.22 5.69 -37.07
C ILE A 157 10.92 6.53 -38.16
N LEU A 158 10.82 6.13 -39.43
CA LEU A 158 11.56 6.71 -40.55
C LEU A 158 11.05 8.09 -41.00
N HIS A 159 9.91 8.56 -40.50
CA HIS A 159 9.46 9.95 -40.71
C HIS A 159 10.35 10.99 -40.01
N ARG A 160 11.34 10.57 -39.18
CA ARG A 160 12.04 11.48 -38.25
C ARG A 160 13.57 11.60 -38.31
N ARG A 161 14.37 10.80 -39.08
CA ARG A 161 15.80 11.08 -39.43
C ARG A 161 16.54 9.92 -40.17
N PRO A 162 17.60 10.20 -40.97
CA PRO A 162 18.51 9.20 -41.54
C PRO A 162 19.87 9.05 -40.79
N PRO A 163 20.56 7.88 -40.81
CA PRO A 163 21.84 7.67 -40.09
C PRO A 163 23.10 8.05 -40.89
N THR A 164 24.21 8.30 -40.19
CA THR A 164 25.58 8.44 -40.76
C THR A 164 26.65 7.69 -39.95
N SER A 165 27.81 7.41 -40.58
CA SER A 165 28.88 6.50 -40.12
C SER A 165 30.17 7.21 -39.69
N LEU A 166 31.03 6.60 -38.83
CA LEU A 166 32.52 6.79 -38.84
C LEU A 166 33.36 5.90 -37.86
N ALA A 167 34.48 5.35 -38.40
CA ALA A 167 35.84 4.93 -37.93
C ALA A 167 36.16 4.27 -36.56
N LEU A 168 37.33 3.57 -36.45
CA LEU A 168 37.71 2.41 -35.58
C LEU A 168 38.49 2.64 -34.24
N HIS A 169 38.24 1.78 -33.23
CA HIS A 169 39.21 1.32 -32.19
C HIS A 169 38.79 -0.05 -31.56
N HIS A 170 39.74 -0.97 -31.29
CA HIS A 170 39.49 -2.25 -30.59
C HIS A 170 39.64 -2.10 -29.06
N ASN A 171 38.60 -2.41 -28.27
CA ASN A 171 38.69 -2.46 -26.81
C ASN A 171 38.00 -3.72 -26.25
N ARG A 172 38.79 -4.67 -25.71
CA ARG A 172 38.32 -5.89 -25.03
C ARG A 172 38.10 -5.64 -23.54
N ASN A 173 37.15 -4.77 -23.22
CA ASN A 173 36.84 -4.42 -21.83
C ASN A 173 35.57 -5.16 -21.36
N PRO A 174 35.64 -6.12 -20.41
CA PRO A 174 34.48 -6.81 -19.86
C PRO A 174 33.46 -5.88 -19.18
N GLU A 175 33.89 -4.71 -18.73
CA GLU A 175 33.03 -3.69 -18.10
C GLU A 175 32.30 -2.82 -19.14
N LYS A 176 32.58 -2.97 -20.45
CA LYS A 176 31.86 -2.26 -21.51
C LYS A 176 30.44 -2.80 -21.64
N VAL A 177 29.47 -1.89 -21.86
CA VAL A 177 28.09 -2.25 -22.21
C VAL A 177 28.08 -3.02 -23.53
N ALA A 178 27.65 -4.28 -23.47
CA ALA A 178 27.55 -5.18 -24.61
C ALA A 178 26.18 -5.09 -25.25
N LEU A 179 25.14 -5.05 -24.41
CA LEU A 179 23.75 -5.18 -24.81
C LEU A 179 22.89 -4.16 -24.07
N ILE A 180 21.97 -3.54 -24.79
CA ILE A 180 20.89 -2.74 -24.22
C ILE A 180 19.59 -3.50 -24.47
N LEU A 181 18.93 -3.90 -23.38
CA LEU A 181 17.56 -4.42 -23.42
C LEU A 181 16.60 -3.31 -22.99
N HIS A 182 15.30 -3.56 -23.05
CA HIS A 182 14.29 -2.64 -22.52
C HIS A 182 13.39 -3.34 -21.50
N SER A 183 12.87 -2.55 -20.55
CA SER A 183 11.79 -3.02 -19.69
C SER A 183 10.49 -3.20 -20.50
N SER A 184 9.59 -4.05 -20.02
CA SER A 184 8.30 -4.32 -20.70
C SER A 184 7.27 -3.19 -20.52
N GLY A 185 7.61 -2.08 -19.85
CA GLY A 185 6.73 -0.92 -19.68
C GLY A 185 5.55 -1.09 -18.71
N SER A 186 5.62 -2.01 -17.74
CA SER A 186 4.49 -2.27 -16.82
C SER A 186 4.04 -1.05 -15.99
N THR A 187 4.92 -0.06 -15.80
CA THR A 187 4.67 1.17 -15.03
C THR A 187 4.74 2.46 -15.88
N GLY A 188 4.75 2.37 -17.22
CA GLY A 188 4.89 3.54 -18.11
C GLY A 188 5.67 3.24 -19.40
N THR A 189 6.37 4.24 -19.94
CA THR A 189 7.20 4.05 -21.15
C THR A 189 8.38 3.08 -20.88
N PRO A 190 8.69 2.17 -21.81
CA PRO A 190 9.85 1.29 -21.71
C PRO A 190 11.15 2.06 -21.46
N LYS A 191 12.01 1.54 -20.59
CA LYS A 191 13.30 2.15 -20.26
C LYS A 191 14.46 1.28 -20.74
N PRO A 192 15.57 1.86 -21.23
CA PRO A 192 16.74 1.10 -21.63
C PRO A 192 17.49 0.55 -20.41
N LEU A 193 18.04 -0.66 -20.55
CA LEU A 193 18.74 -1.41 -19.51
C LEU A 193 20.11 -1.80 -20.04
N PHE A 194 21.16 -1.24 -19.45
CA PHE A 194 22.54 -1.37 -19.91
C PHE A 194 23.22 -2.59 -19.28
N LEU A 195 23.52 -3.60 -20.10
CA LEU A 195 24.16 -4.84 -19.66
C LEU A 195 25.60 -4.90 -20.15
N THR A 196 26.56 -4.94 -19.21
CA THR A 196 27.99 -5.13 -19.52
C THR A 196 28.27 -6.56 -19.93
N HIS A 197 29.37 -6.79 -20.66
CA HIS A 197 29.80 -8.16 -20.98
C HIS A 197 29.90 -9.03 -19.71
N LYS A 198 30.54 -8.50 -18.66
CA LYS A 198 30.67 -9.16 -17.37
C LYS A 198 29.33 -9.55 -16.76
N ALA A 199 28.34 -8.64 -16.76
CA ALA A 199 27.02 -8.91 -16.20
C ALA A 199 26.32 -10.07 -16.94
N ILE A 200 26.34 -10.06 -18.28
CA ILE A 200 25.72 -11.11 -19.10
C ILE A 200 26.39 -12.47 -18.86
N MET A 201 27.73 -12.49 -18.74
CA MET A 201 28.48 -13.75 -18.58
C MET A 201 28.27 -14.44 -17.22
N THR A 202 27.67 -13.77 -16.24
CA THR A 202 27.30 -14.43 -14.97
C THR A 202 26.22 -15.51 -15.15
N HIS A 203 25.40 -15.43 -16.20
CA HIS A 203 24.28 -16.34 -16.41
C HIS A 203 24.68 -17.67 -17.07
N PRO A 204 25.44 -17.71 -18.19
CA PRO A 204 25.82 -18.97 -18.83
C PRO A 204 26.65 -19.88 -17.93
N MET A 205 27.37 -19.30 -16.96
CA MET A 205 28.26 -20.02 -16.04
C MET A 205 27.53 -20.73 -14.88
N ARG A 206 26.20 -20.68 -14.80
CA ARG A 206 25.39 -21.29 -13.74
C ARG A 206 24.44 -22.35 -14.31
N GLY A 207 24.04 -23.33 -13.51
CA GLY A 207 22.99 -24.32 -13.83
C GLY A 207 23.45 -25.67 -14.40
N PRO A 208 22.51 -26.59 -14.74
CA PRO A 208 22.80 -28.02 -14.85
C PRO A 208 23.40 -28.49 -16.19
N GLY A 209 23.43 -27.64 -17.22
CA GLY A 209 24.03 -27.98 -18.51
C GLY A 209 23.22 -28.96 -19.32
N PHE A 210 21.95 -28.64 -19.52
CA PHE A 210 20.99 -29.41 -20.30
C PHE A 210 20.84 -28.83 -21.71
N THR A 211 20.45 -29.68 -22.67
CA THR A 211 19.83 -29.15 -23.90
C THR A 211 18.56 -28.40 -23.52
N SER A 212 18.33 -27.24 -24.14
CA SER A 212 17.23 -26.35 -23.77
C SER A 212 16.30 -26.13 -24.96
N PHE A 213 15.00 -26.12 -24.70
CA PHE A 213 13.99 -25.66 -25.66
C PHE A 213 13.48 -24.28 -25.24
N ASN A 214 13.68 -23.30 -26.12
CA ASN A 214 13.48 -21.89 -25.82
C ASN A 214 12.40 -21.31 -26.73
N THR A 215 11.20 -21.14 -26.17
CA THR A 215 10.12 -20.37 -26.80
C THR A 215 10.20 -18.87 -26.49
N LEU A 216 11.14 -18.49 -25.62
CA LEU A 216 11.35 -17.14 -25.15
C LEU A 216 12.20 -16.34 -26.15
N PRO A 217 11.77 -15.12 -26.53
CA PRO A 217 12.57 -14.25 -27.40
C PRO A 217 13.91 -13.85 -26.79
N TRP A 218 14.92 -13.65 -27.64
CA TRP A 218 16.27 -13.25 -27.19
C TRP A 218 16.39 -11.76 -26.85
N TYR A 219 15.44 -10.93 -27.30
CA TYR A 219 15.28 -9.56 -26.79
C TYR A 219 14.77 -9.53 -25.33
N HIS A 220 14.52 -10.68 -24.69
CA HIS A 220 14.40 -10.82 -23.25
C HIS A 220 15.59 -11.55 -22.63
N LEU A 221 16.07 -11.06 -21.48
CA LEU A 221 17.21 -11.64 -20.78
C LEU A 221 17.01 -13.13 -20.44
N HIS A 222 15.78 -13.54 -20.13
CA HIS A 222 15.47 -14.95 -19.83
C HIS A 222 15.76 -15.86 -21.03
N GLY A 223 15.21 -15.56 -22.22
CA GLY A 223 15.44 -16.37 -23.41
C GLY A 223 16.89 -16.34 -23.90
N LEU A 224 17.54 -15.18 -23.82
CA LEU A 224 18.96 -15.06 -24.15
C LEU A 224 19.84 -15.89 -23.21
N SER A 225 19.63 -15.78 -21.89
CA SER A 225 20.48 -16.43 -20.90
C SER A 225 20.40 -17.96 -20.94
N THR A 226 19.20 -18.53 -21.11
CA THR A 226 19.00 -19.99 -21.20
C THR A 226 19.63 -20.58 -22.46
N ALA A 227 19.61 -19.85 -23.58
CA ALA A 227 20.27 -20.27 -24.81
C ALA A 227 21.80 -20.20 -24.68
N LEU A 228 22.35 -19.07 -24.20
CA LEU A 228 23.79 -18.90 -24.01
C LEU A 228 24.37 -19.92 -23.03
N GLN A 229 23.61 -20.28 -21.98
CA GLN A 229 23.98 -21.32 -21.02
C GLN A 229 24.14 -22.69 -21.69
N ALA A 230 23.16 -23.15 -22.47
CA ALA A 230 23.25 -24.42 -23.18
C ALA A 230 24.45 -24.41 -24.13
N MET A 231 24.61 -23.34 -24.92
CA MET A 231 25.73 -23.16 -25.85
C MET A 231 27.08 -23.23 -25.12
N TRP A 232 27.21 -22.55 -23.97
CA TRP A 232 28.44 -22.56 -23.19
C TRP A 232 28.75 -23.95 -22.62
N MET A 233 27.76 -24.72 -22.23
CA MET A 233 27.95 -26.08 -21.69
C MET A 233 28.10 -27.15 -22.78
N ARG A 234 28.29 -26.75 -24.05
CA ARG A 234 28.37 -27.63 -25.25
C ARG A 234 27.08 -28.44 -25.47
N LYS A 235 25.94 -27.83 -25.19
CA LYS A 235 24.61 -28.38 -25.40
C LYS A 235 23.85 -27.58 -26.45
N THR A 236 22.91 -28.24 -27.12
CA THR A 236 22.05 -27.62 -28.11
C THR A 236 20.98 -26.76 -27.44
N ALA A 237 20.93 -25.48 -27.79
CA ALA A 237 19.78 -24.61 -27.58
C ALA A 237 18.84 -24.73 -28.79
N TYR A 238 17.67 -25.33 -28.61
CA TYR A 238 16.60 -25.41 -29.60
C TYR A 238 15.76 -24.13 -29.51
N MET A 239 15.74 -23.35 -30.59
CA MET A 239 14.94 -22.14 -30.70
C MET A 239 13.56 -22.45 -31.26
N TRP A 240 12.57 -21.72 -30.77
CA TRP A 240 11.25 -21.64 -31.40
C TRP A 240 11.26 -20.66 -32.58
N ASN A 241 10.51 -20.97 -33.64
CA ASN A 241 10.27 -20.02 -34.71
C ASN A 241 9.21 -19.01 -34.24
N ALA A 242 9.64 -17.79 -33.92
CA ALA A 242 8.78 -16.73 -33.41
C ALA A 242 7.69 -16.24 -34.39
N ALA A 243 7.74 -16.67 -35.67
CA ALA A 243 6.67 -16.41 -36.63
C ALA A 243 5.46 -17.37 -36.49
N LEU A 244 5.62 -18.49 -35.77
CA LEU A 244 4.57 -19.49 -35.59
C LEU A 244 3.73 -19.24 -34.32
N PRO A 245 2.42 -19.52 -34.36
CA PRO A 245 1.56 -19.44 -33.18
C PRO A 245 1.91 -20.54 -32.16
N LEU A 246 1.82 -20.23 -30.87
CA LEU A 246 2.06 -21.17 -29.78
C LEU A 246 0.82 -22.04 -29.53
N THR A 247 0.55 -22.98 -30.43
CA THR A 247 -0.51 -23.99 -30.24
C THR A 247 0.05 -25.26 -29.63
N ALA A 248 -0.79 -26.03 -28.91
CA ALA A 248 -0.37 -27.27 -28.28
C ALA A 248 0.21 -28.27 -29.30
N GLU A 249 -0.41 -28.37 -30.49
CA GLU A 249 0.04 -29.25 -31.56
C GLU A 249 1.44 -28.90 -32.07
N LEU A 250 1.67 -27.64 -32.43
CA LEU A 250 2.95 -27.21 -33.00
C LEU A 250 4.07 -27.32 -31.96
N VAL A 251 3.81 -26.91 -30.72
CA VAL A 251 4.80 -26.96 -29.65
C VAL A 251 5.10 -28.40 -29.25
N ALA A 252 4.09 -29.28 -29.16
CA ALA A 252 4.30 -30.70 -28.87
C ALA A 252 5.08 -31.40 -30.00
N SER A 253 4.82 -31.05 -31.26
CA SER A 253 5.59 -31.55 -32.41
C SER A 253 7.07 -31.14 -32.30
N ALA A 254 7.32 -29.86 -32.01
CA ALA A 254 8.67 -29.33 -31.82
C ALA A 254 9.41 -30.01 -30.66
N LEU A 255 8.75 -30.20 -29.51
CA LEU A 255 9.31 -30.90 -28.35
C LEU A 255 9.61 -32.38 -28.65
N LYS A 256 8.74 -33.04 -29.43
CA LYS A 256 8.92 -34.44 -29.83
C LYS A 256 10.15 -34.64 -30.72
N GLU A 257 10.42 -33.69 -31.61
CA GLU A 257 11.62 -33.69 -32.45
C GLU A 257 12.86 -33.30 -31.64
N ALA A 258 12.80 -32.19 -30.90
CA ALA A 258 13.94 -31.64 -30.18
C ALA A 258 14.40 -32.53 -29.02
N ARG A 259 13.47 -33.24 -28.36
CA ARG A 259 13.69 -34.04 -27.13
C ARG A 259 14.62 -33.35 -26.13
N PRO A 260 14.30 -32.11 -25.73
CA PRO A 260 15.17 -31.33 -24.88
C PRO A 260 15.25 -31.95 -23.48
N GLU A 261 16.40 -31.81 -22.84
CA GLU A 261 16.56 -32.15 -21.42
C GLU A 261 15.85 -31.14 -20.53
N SER A 262 15.70 -29.89 -20.98
CA SER A 262 15.02 -28.82 -20.25
C SER A 262 14.12 -27.93 -21.10
N VAL A 263 13.01 -27.49 -20.51
CA VAL A 263 12.07 -26.53 -21.10
C VAL A 263 11.95 -25.33 -20.16
N ALA A 264 12.23 -24.13 -20.67
CA ALA A 264 11.95 -22.87 -19.98
C ALA A 264 10.77 -22.17 -20.66
N ALA A 265 9.70 -21.91 -19.90
CA ALA A 265 8.44 -21.44 -20.45
C ALA A 265 7.84 -20.28 -19.64
N VAL A 266 6.90 -19.56 -20.24
CA VAL A 266 5.95 -18.70 -19.51
C VAL A 266 4.70 -19.52 -19.15
N PRO A 267 3.97 -19.16 -18.07
CA PRO A 267 2.78 -19.89 -17.62
C PRO A 267 1.73 -20.14 -18.73
N TYR A 268 1.53 -19.19 -19.64
CA TYR A 268 0.63 -19.36 -20.79
C TYR A 268 0.96 -20.59 -21.64
N MET A 269 2.24 -20.80 -21.98
CA MET A 269 2.67 -21.96 -22.76
C MET A 269 2.48 -23.27 -21.98
N LEU A 270 2.72 -23.24 -20.67
CA LEU A 270 2.52 -24.40 -19.81
C LEU A 270 1.03 -24.79 -19.74
N GLN A 271 0.12 -23.81 -19.67
CA GLN A 271 -1.32 -24.03 -19.74
C GLN A 271 -1.71 -24.70 -21.07
N VAL A 272 -1.26 -24.15 -22.20
CA VAL A 272 -1.52 -24.73 -23.52
C VAL A 272 -1.04 -26.18 -23.63
N LEU A 273 0.12 -26.52 -23.04
CA LEU A 273 0.69 -27.86 -23.11
C LEU A 273 0.06 -28.85 -22.14
N ILE A 274 -0.35 -28.42 -20.94
CA ILE A 274 -0.93 -29.34 -19.95
C ILE A 274 -2.34 -29.79 -20.34
N ASP A 275 -3.06 -28.96 -21.09
CA ASP A 275 -4.41 -29.25 -21.59
C ASP A 275 -4.41 -30.21 -22.79
N ASP A 276 -3.25 -30.49 -23.39
CA ASP A 276 -3.08 -31.46 -24.47
C ASP A 276 -2.30 -32.70 -24.00
N PRO A 277 -2.82 -33.93 -24.20
CA PRO A 277 -2.12 -35.17 -23.83
C PRO A 277 -0.71 -35.30 -24.41
N ARG A 278 -0.46 -34.76 -25.61
CA ARG A 278 0.85 -34.76 -26.26
C ARG A 278 1.81 -33.80 -25.54
N GLY A 279 1.30 -32.64 -25.13
CA GLY A 279 2.07 -31.63 -24.41
C GLY A 279 2.52 -32.13 -23.04
N ILE A 280 1.61 -32.66 -22.22
CA ILE A 280 1.97 -33.21 -20.91
C ILE A 280 2.93 -34.40 -21.02
N THR A 281 2.76 -35.25 -22.04
CA THR A 281 3.69 -36.36 -22.31
C THR A 281 5.10 -35.84 -22.63
N ALA A 282 5.22 -34.79 -23.44
CA ALA A 282 6.50 -34.17 -23.76
C ALA A 282 7.15 -33.52 -22.53
N LEU A 283 6.37 -32.82 -21.69
CA LEU A 283 6.87 -32.18 -20.46
C LEU A 283 7.40 -33.22 -19.45
N ARG A 284 6.73 -34.37 -19.31
CA ARG A 284 7.18 -35.48 -18.44
C ARG A 284 8.53 -36.07 -18.83
N GLN A 285 8.88 -36.02 -20.12
CA GLN A 285 10.15 -36.55 -20.63
C GLN A 285 11.33 -35.63 -20.36
N CYS A 286 11.07 -34.36 -20.05
CA CYS A 286 12.10 -33.39 -19.72
C CYS A 286 12.67 -33.70 -18.32
N LYS A 287 13.98 -33.57 -18.17
CA LYS A 287 14.63 -33.65 -16.85
C LYS A 287 14.28 -32.47 -15.97
N LEU A 288 13.91 -31.34 -16.58
CA LEU A 288 13.58 -30.10 -15.89
C LEU A 288 12.62 -29.24 -16.71
N VAL A 289 11.54 -28.78 -16.09
CA VAL A 289 10.65 -27.77 -16.65
C VAL A 289 10.61 -26.58 -15.70
N THR A 290 10.88 -25.38 -16.22
CA THR A 290 10.84 -24.15 -15.42
C THR A 290 9.86 -23.14 -15.97
N TYR A 291 9.23 -22.39 -15.06
CA TYR A 291 8.58 -21.13 -15.41
C TYR A 291 9.42 -19.93 -14.96
N GLY A 292 9.26 -18.80 -15.65
CA GLY A 292 9.89 -17.55 -15.24
C GLY A 292 9.43 -16.35 -16.05
N GLY A 293 9.64 -15.16 -15.51
CA GLY A 293 9.28 -13.90 -16.16
C GLY A 293 7.82 -13.47 -16.04
N ALA A 294 6.93 -14.33 -15.54
CA ALA A 294 5.55 -14.02 -15.13
C ALA A 294 5.13 -14.94 -13.96
N PRO A 295 4.22 -14.51 -13.07
CA PRO A 295 3.70 -15.36 -11.99
C PRO A 295 2.93 -16.56 -12.57
N CYS A 296 3.20 -17.76 -12.05
CA CYS A 296 2.48 -18.97 -12.42
C CYS A 296 1.30 -19.17 -11.45
N PRO A 297 0.07 -19.39 -11.94
CA PRO A 297 -1.06 -19.78 -11.10
C PRO A 297 -0.74 -21.03 -10.29
N ASP A 298 -1.22 -21.08 -9.05
CA ASP A 298 -0.93 -22.17 -8.11
C ASP A 298 -1.46 -23.51 -8.65
N GLU A 299 -2.70 -23.52 -9.13
CA GLU A 299 -3.35 -24.75 -9.59
C GLU A 299 -2.73 -25.28 -10.88
N LEU A 300 -2.23 -24.39 -11.77
CA LEU A 300 -1.50 -24.81 -12.97
C LEU A 300 -0.22 -25.57 -12.58
N GLY A 301 0.57 -25.01 -11.66
CA GLY A 301 1.80 -25.68 -11.24
C GLY A 301 1.55 -26.91 -10.36
N ASP A 302 0.51 -26.90 -9.54
CA ASP A 302 0.09 -28.06 -8.75
C ASP A 302 -0.32 -29.21 -9.68
N ARG A 303 -1.04 -28.91 -10.76
CA ARG A 303 -1.37 -29.89 -11.81
C ARG A 303 -0.12 -30.40 -12.54
N LEU A 304 0.84 -29.54 -12.88
CA LEU A 304 2.11 -30.00 -13.48
C LEU A 304 2.86 -30.97 -12.57
N VAL A 305 2.93 -30.67 -11.27
CA VAL A 305 3.59 -31.52 -10.27
C VAL A 305 2.83 -32.83 -10.07
N SER A 306 1.49 -32.78 -9.96
CA SER A 306 0.66 -33.97 -9.75
C SER A 306 0.67 -34.90 -10.97
N GLU A 307 0.77 -34.34 -12.18
CA GLU A 307 0.97 -35.08 -13.42
C GLU A 307 2.41 -35.63 -13.55
N GLY A 308 3.31 -35.37 -12.60
CA GLY A 308 4.66 -35.97 -12.55
C GLY A 308 5.72 -35.23 -13.37
N VAL A 309 5.49 -33.97 -13.74
CA VAL A 309 6.52 -33.12 -14.37
C VAL A 309 7.52 -32.64 -13.31
N HIS A 310 8.82 -32.71 -13.59
CA HIS A 310 9.84 -32.11 -12.73
C HIS A 310 9.83 -30.58 -12.89
N PHE A 311 8.91 -29.94 -12.18
CA PHE A 311 8.53 -28.54 -12.38
C PHE A 311 8.98 -27.61 -11.25
N GLY A 312 9.34 -26.37 -11.56
CA GLY A 312 9.47 -25.29 -10.57
C GLY A 312 9.85 -23.94 -11.17
N GLY A 313 10.13 -22.97 -10.32
CA GLY A 313 10.29 -21.57 -10.66
C GLY A 313 11.71 -21.10 -10.78
N SER A 314 11.91 -20.15 -11.69
CA SER A 314 13.11 -19.32 -11.81
C SER A 314 12.69 -17.86 -11.68
N PHE A 315 13.22 -17.19 -10.66
CA PHE A 315 12.88 -15.81 -10.34
C PHE A 315 14.07 -14.89 -10.56
N GLY A 316 13.79 -13.77 -11.22
CA GLY A 316 14.77 -12.77 -11.58
C GLY A 316 14.13 -11.53 -12.17
N LEU A 317 14.88 -10.46 -12.13
CA LEU A 317 14.55 -9.13 -12.63
C LEU A 317 15.73 -8.61 -13.43
N THR A 318 15.49 -7.67 -14.34
CA THR A 318 16.58 -7.21 -15.21
C THR A 318 17.64 -6.44 -14.42
N GLU A 319 17.25 -5.78 -13.33
CA GLU A 319 18.08 -4.94 -12.49
C GLU A 319 19.08 -5.72 -11.63
N ALA A 320 18.74 -6.94 -11.22
CA ALA A 320 19.57 -7.81 -10.36
C ALA A 320 19.89 -9.19 -10.99
N GLY A 321 19.40 -9.49 -12.18
CA GLY A 321 19.58 -10.77 -12.86
C GLY A 321 18.72 -11.90 -12.28
N LEU A 322 19.19 -13.14 -12.43
CA LEU A 322 18.55 -14.33 -11.88
C LEU A 322 18.99 -14.51 -10.42
N VAL A 323 18.04 -14.59 -9.49
CA VAL A 323 18.32 -14.47 -8.05
C VAL A 323 17.81 -15.63 -7.20
N ALA A 324 16.74 -16.30 -7.63
CA ALA A 324 16.16 -17.39 -6.85
C ALA A 324 15.54 -18.48 -7.74
N GLU A 325 15.44 -19.69 -7.21
CA GLU A 325 14.83 -20.83 -7.89
C GLU A 325 14.17 -21.80 -6.89
N SER A 326 13.24 -22.64 -7.32
CA SER A 326 12.57 -23.64 -6.46
C SER A 326 12.83 -25.10 -6.85
N ILE A 327 13.70 -25.33 -7.82
CA ILE A 327 14.08 -26.66 -8.33
C ILE A 327 14.94 -27.41 -7.30
N SER A 328 15.72 -26.69 -6.49
CA SER A 328 16.47 -27.26 -5.36
C SER A 328 15.61 -27.72 -4.18
N ARG A 329 14.28 -27.73 -4.32
CA ARG A 329 13.38 -28.15 -3.23
C ARG A 329 13.64 -29.61 -2.81
N PRO A 330 13.51 -29.93 -1.50
CA PRO A 330 13.70 -31.30 -1.03
C PRO A 330 12.80 -32.29 -1.77
N LYS A 331 13.29 -33.52 -1.96
CA LYS A 331 12.49 -34.58 -2.59
C LYS A 331 11.24 -34.85 -1.74
N GLY A 332 10.07 -34.79 -2.35
CA GLY A 332 8.77 -34.98 -1.67
C GLY A 332 8.10 -33.70 -1.20
N ASP A 333 8.76 -32.53 -1.32
CA ASP A 333 8.13 -31.23 -1.08
C ASP A 333 7.17 -30.87 -2.24
N PRO A 334 5.84 -30.72 -1.97
CA PRO A 334 4.87 -30.39 -3.00
C PRO A 334 4.95 -28.93 -3.45
N TYR A 335 5.60 -28.06 -2.68
CA TYR A 335 5.58 -26.61 -2.85
C TYR A 335 6.55 -26.14 -3.94
N TRP A 336 6.16 -26.31 -5.20
CA TRP A 336 6.96 -25.91 -6.38
C TRP A 336 7.15 -24.40 -6.53
N ASN A 337 6.33 -23.58 -5.89
CA ASN A 337 6.31 -22.11 -6.00
C ASN A 337 7.11 -21.38 -4.91
N TYR A 338 7.77 -22.12 -4.00
CA TYR A 338 8.62 -21.53 -2.95
C TYR A 338 10.10 -21.55 -3.34
N LEU A 339 10.62 -20.34 -3.61
CA LEU A 339 11.93 -20.06 -4.16
C LEU A 339 12.98 -19.95 -3.06
N LYS A 340 14.18 -20.48 -3.33
CA LYS A 340 15.41 -20.29 -2.54
C LYS A 340 16.32 -19.31 -3.29
N PHE A 341 16.72 -18.22 -2.63
CA PHE A 341 17.73 -17.30 -3.16
C PHE A 341 19.11 -17.97 -3.21
N PHE A 342 19.89 -17.71 -4.26
CA PHE A 342 21.18 -18.36 -4.41
C PHE A 342 22.14 -17.99 -3.26
N ASP A 343 22.86 -18.99 -2.76
CA ASP A 343 23.69 -18.83 -1.55
C ASP A 343 24.77 -17.76 -1.72
N ASN A 344 25.30 -17.57 -2.93
CA ASN A 344 26.33 -16.58 -3.23
C ASN A 344 25.82 -15.13 -3.33
N ILE A 345 24.51 -14.91 -3.33
CA ILE A 345 23.91 -13.56 -3.31
C ILE A 345 23.03 -13.32 -2.08
N ARG A 346 22.75 -14.35 -1.28
CA ARG A 346 21.82 -14.29 -0.15
C ARG A 346 22.17 -13.20 0.87
N SER A 347 23.46 -12.92 1.09
CA SER A 347 23.93 -11.84 1.96
C SER A 347 23.60 -10.43 1.44
N TYR A 348 23.26 -10.31 0.16
CA TYR A 348 22.85 -9.06 -0.49
C TYR A 348 21.34 -8.98 -0.72
N VAL A 349 20.55 -9.88 -0.11
CA VAL A 349 19.10 -9.88 -0.20
C VAL A 349 18.53 -9.63 1.19
N TRP A 350 17.74 -8.58 1.31
CA TRP A 350 17.01 -8.25 2.53
C TRP A 350 15.51 -8.44 2.28
N MET A 351 14.90 -9.37 3.01
CA MET A 351 13.45 -9.51 3.06
C MET A 351 12.91 -8.49 4.07
N LYS A 352 12.51 -7.31 3.58
CA LYS A 352 12.00 -6.20 4.38
C LYS A 352 10.54 -6.47 4.75
N PRO A 353 10.17 -6.59 6.04
CA PRO A 353 8.77 -6.76 6.44
C PRO A 353 7.91 -5.58 5.97
N ILE A 354 6.71 -5.86 5.45
CA ILE A 354 5.79 -4.82 4.94
C ILE A 354 4.34 -4.97 5.45
N SER A 355 4.06 -6.00 6.26
CA SER A 355 2.77 -6.16 6.93
C SER A 355 2.95 -6.22 8.45
N ASP A 356 2.01 -5.61 9.17
CA ASP A 356 1.93 -5.62 10.64
C ASP A 356 1.87 -7.06 11.21
N SER A 357 1.40 -8.02 10.42
CA SER A 357 1.33 -9.45 10.73
C SER A 357 2.65 -10.21 10.58
N GLY A 358 3.69 -9.60 10.00
CA GLY A 358 4.96 -10.28 9.69
C GLY A 358 4.86 -11.40 8.65
N SER A 359 3.76 -11.49 7.90
CA SER A 359 3.52 -12.54 6.90
C SER A 359 3.96 -12.17 5.48
N LEU A 360 4.16 -10.88 5.20
CA LEU A 360 4.55 -10.36 3.89
C LEU A 360 5.84 -9.52 3.95
N PHE A 361 6.69 -9.73 2.96
CA PHE A 361 8.02 -9.13 2.88
C PHE A 361 8.26 -8.59 1.48
N GLU A 362 8.83 -7.40 1.37
CA GLU A 362 9.42 -6.90 0.14
C GLU A 362 10.84 -7.46 -0.02
N CYS A 363 11.21 -7.91 -1.22
CA CYS A 363 12.57 -8.29 -1.55
C CYS A 363 13.41 -7.05 -1.94
N VAL A 364 14.39 -6.70 -1.10
CA VAL A 364 15.32 -5.60 -1.33
C VAL A 364 16.71 -6.14 -1.66
N TYR A 365 17.31 -5.65 -2.75
CA TYR A 365 18.68 -6.00 -3.15
C TYR A 365 19.66 -4.94 -2.64
N LEU A 366 20.64 -5.36 -1.84
CA LEU A 366 21.59 -4.48 -1.16
C LEU A 366 22.76 -4.08 -2.06
N ALA A 367 23.38 -2.95 -1.74
CA ALA A 367 24.62 -2.51 -2.35
C ALA A 367 25.71 -3.60 -2.27
N GLY A 368 26.43 -3.81 -3.36
CA GLY A 368 27.43 -4.88 -3.49
C GLY A 368 26.91 -6.18 -4.11
N HIS A 369 25.60 -6.30 -4.37
CA HIS A 369 25.07 -7.41 -5.16
C HIS A 369 25.75 -7.45 -6.55
N PRO A 370 26.41 -8.57 -6.95
CA PRO A 370 27.31 -8.58 -8.11
C PRO A 370 26.69 -8.25 -9.48
N ALA A 371 25.37 -8.42 -9.61
CA ALA A 371 24.62 -8.15 -10.84
C ALA A 371 23.65 -6.95 -10.69
N LEU A 372 23.72 -6.20 -9.59
CA LEU A 372 22.85 -5.04 -9.39
C LEU A 372 23.34 -3.87 -10.24
N THR A 373 22.50 -3.39 -11.15
CA THR A 373 22.85 -2.36 -12.13
C THR A 373 22.32 -0.98 -11.79
N THR A 374 21.40 -0.87 -10.82
CA THR A 374 20.75 0.38 -10.44
C THR A 374 20.38 0.38 -8.95
N SER A 375 20.14 1.57 -8.40
CA SER A 375 19.71 1.80 -7.03
C SER A 375 18.53 2.77 -7.06
N ASN A 376 17.52 2.55 -6.22
CA ASN A 376 16.34 3.41 -6.14
C ASN A 376 16.01 3.83 -4.69
N SER A 377 16.84 3.44 -3.72
CA SER A 377 16.61 3.72 -2.30
C SER A 377 17.90 3.96 -1.56
N ASN A 378 17.81 4.71 -0.46
CA ASN A 378 18.87 4.88 0.52
C ASN A 378 18.61 4.13 1.84
N GLU A 379 17.66 3.19 1.83
CA GLU A 379 17.30 2.38 2.99
C GLU A 379 17.59 0.89 2.72
N PRO A 380 18.83 0.40 2.90
CA PRO A 380 20.06 1.16 3.17
C PRO A 380 20.66 1.80 1.90
N PRO A 381 21.68 2.66 2.01
CA PRO A 381 22.29 3.36 0.88
C PRO A 381 22.72 2.45 -0.27
N GLY A 382 22.36 2.83 -1.51
CA GLY A 382 22.72 2.06 -2.71
C GLY A 382 21.90 0.78 -2.91
N SER A 383 20.76 0.65 -2.23
CA SER A 383 19.88 -0.51 -2.37
C SER A 383 18.82 -0.32 -3.46
N PHE A 384 18.31 -1.45 -3.93
CA PHE A 384 17.23 -1.52 -4.89
C PHE A 384 16.02 -2.24 -4.29
N HIS A 385 15.00 -1.46 -3.98
CA HIS A 385 13.69 -1.91 -3.51
C HIS A 385 12.90 -2.39 -4.72
N SER A 386 12.77 -3.70 -4.88
CA SER A 386 12.20 -4.26 -6.11
C SER A 386 10.69 -4.16 -6.16
N LYS A 387 10.05 -3.87 -5.03
CA LYS A 387 8.60 -3.91 -4.82
C LYS A 387 7.99 -5.30 -4.95
N ASP A 388 8.79 -6.35 -5.14
CA ASP A 388 8.30 -7.72 -5.20
C ASP A 388 8.01 -8.22 -3.80
N VAL A 389 6.77 -8.69 -3.59
CA VAL A 389 6.26 -9.15 -2.31
C VAL A 389 6.32 -10.67 -2.23
N PHE A 390 6.80 -11.16 -1.10
CA PHE A 390 6.98 -12.57 -0.79
C PHE A 390 6.34 -12.94 0.55
N THR A 391 5.99 -14.21 0.70
CA THR A 391 5.61 -14.82 1.98
C THR A 391 6.55 -16.00 2.29
N PRO A 392 6.94 -16.22 3.56
CA PRO A 392 7.84 -17.32 3.91
C PRO A 392 7.15 -18.68 3.77
N HIS A 393 7.94 -19.71 3.49
CA HIS A 393 7.46 -21.09 3.50
C HIS A 393 6.99 -21.50 4.89
N PRO A 394 5.82 -22.18 5.03
CA PRO A 394 5.26 -22.52 6.33
C PRO A 394 6.19 -23.38 7.21
N THR A 395 6.95 -24.30 6.61
CA THR A 395 7.82 -25.24 7.34
C THR A 395 9.32 -25.21 6.97
N ILE A 396 9.75 -24.63 5.84
CA ILE A 396 11.13 -24.71 5.35
C ILE A 396 11.77 -23.31 5.34
N ALA A 397 12.60 -23.03 6.34
CA ALA A 397 13.25 -21.74 6.50
C ALA A 397 14.08 -21.33 5.27
N GLY A 398 14.02 -20.03 4.92
CA GLY A 398 14.80 -19.45 3.81
C GLY A 398 14.22 -19.71 2.41
N ARG A 399 13.02 -20.28 2.32
CA ARG A 399 12.22 -20.38 1.09
C ARG A 399 11.06 -19.40 1.12
N TRP A 400 10.76 -18.81 -0.03
CA TRP A 400 9.84 -17.69 -0.16
C TRP A 400 8.96 -17.85 -1.38
N LYS A 401 7.64 -17.69 -1.23
CA LYS A 401 6.71 -17.67 -2.35
C LYS A 401 6.46 -16.23 -2.78
N TYR A 402 6.62 -15.97 -4.07
CA TYR A 402 6.24 -14.68 -4.66
C TYR A 402 4.72 -14.53 -4.66
N ILE A 403 4.23 -13.37 -4.22
CA ILE A 403 2.80 -13.06 -4.08
C ILE A 403 2.34 -12.08 -5.15
N SER A 404 2.93 -10.89 -5.17
CA SER A 404 2.57 -9.80 -6.08
C SER A 404 3.67 -8.75 -6.09
N ARG A 405 3.48 -7.66 -6.83
CA ARG A 405 4.21 -6.43 -6.56
C ARG A 405 3.42 -5.50 -5.62
N LEU A 406 4.11 -4.61 -4.93
CA LEU A 406 3.51 -3.57 -4.08
C LEU A 406 2.64 -2.60 -4.89
N ASP A 407 3.03 -2.31 -6.13
CA ASP A 407 2.32 -1.41 -7.05
C ASP A 407 1.19 -2.09 -7.85
N ASP A 408 1.08 -3.42 -7.79
CA ASP A 408 -0.06 -4.17 -8.35
C ASP A 408 -1.26 -4.28 -7.39
N ARG A 409 -1.15 -3.73 -6.17
CA ARG A 409 -2.26 -3.71 -5.20
C ARG A 409 -3.30 -2.67 -5.63
N ILE A 410 -4.56 -3.08 -5.62
CA ILE A 410 -5.66 -2.16 -5.89
C ILE A 410 -6.04 -1.52 -4.56
N ASN A 411 -5.76 -0.22 -4.45
CA ASN A 411 -6.16 0.56 -3.28
C ASN A 411 -7.60 1.05 -3.49
N LEU A 412 -8.49 0.62 -2.61
CA LEU A 412 -9.87 1.08 -2.53
C LEU A 412 -9.95 2.41 -1.77
N VAL A 413 -11.04 3.17 -1.90
CA VAL A 413 -11.20 4.48 -1.21
C VAL A 413 -11.27 4.37 0.31
N ASN A 414 -11.65 3.21 0.84
CA ASN A 414 -11.66 2.92 2.27
C ASN A 414 -10.25 2.61 2.83
N GLY A 415 -9.21 2.65 1.98
CA GLY A 415 -7.82 2.37 2.36
C GLY A 415 -7.44 0.89 2.29
N GLU A 416 -8.39 0.00 2.00
CA GLU A 416 -8.15 -1.43 1.85
C GLU A 416 -7.38 -1.72 0.56
N LYS A 417 -6.54 -2.76 0.62
CA LYS A 417 -5.57 -3.06 -0.43
C LYS A 417 -5.79 -4.46 -1.00
N VAL A 418 -6.57 -4.52 -2.07
CA VAL A 418 -6.95 -5.77 -2.75
C VAL A 418 -5.76 -6.36 -3.49
N LEU A 419 -5.58 -7.67 -3.35
CA LEU A 419 -4.62 -8.47 -4.11
C LEU A 419 -5.32 -9.08 -5.34
N PRO A 420 -5.12 -8.53 -6.56
CA PRO A 420 -5.91 -8.94 -7.72
C PRO A 420 -5.48 -10.31 -8.29
N LEU A 421 -4.20 -10.66 -8.22
CA LEU A 421 -3.64 -11.83 -8.93
C LEU A 421 -4.24 -13.18 -8.49
N PRO A 422 -4.44 -13.46 -7.18
CA PRO A 422 -5.11 -14.70 -6.76
C PRO A 422 -6.54 -14.82 -7.30
N ILE A 423 -7.31 -13.72 -7.25
CA ILE A 423 -8.71 -13.68 -7.74
C ILE A 423 -8.76 -13.93 -9.26
N GLU A 424 -7.94 -13.22 -10.02
CA GLU A 424 -7.86 -13.36 -11.47
C GLU A 424 -7.39 -14.76 -11.89
N GLY A 425 -6.39 -15.29 -11.18
CA GLY A 425 -5.81 -16.60 -11.45
C GLY A 425 -6.82 -17.72 -11.33
N ARG A 426 -7.67 -17.69 -10.28
CA ARG A 426 -8.74 -18.69 -10.08
C ARG A 426 -9.81 -18.58 -11.16
N ILE A 427 -10.27 -17.36 -11.47
CA ILE A 427 -11.35 -17.13 -12.45
C ILE A 427 -10.92 -17.54 -13.86
N LYS A 428 -9.65 -17.33 -14.22
CA LYS A 428 -9.06 -17.73 -15.51
C LYS A 428 -9.07 -19.22 -15.81
N GLN A 429 -9.32 -20.07 -14.82
CA GLN A 429 -9.38 -21.52 -15.01
C GLN A 429 -10.71 -22.01 -15.55
N HIS A 430 -11.72 -21.14 -15.57
CA HIS A 430 -13.01 -21.49 -16.14
C HIS A 430 -12.90 -21.61 -17.68
N PRO A 431 -13.37 -22.70 -18.33
CA PRO A 431 -13.20 -22.91 -19.78
C PRO A 431 -13.73 -21.78 -20.68
N PHE A 432 -14.77 -21.08 -20.23
CA PHE A 432 -15.36 -19.95 -20.97
C PHE A 432 -14.62 -18.62 -20.80
N VAL A 433 -13.64 -18.53 -19.90
CA VAL A 433 -12.89 -17.29 -19.61
C VAL A 433 -11.50 -17.37 -20.25
N HIS A 434 -11.19 -16.44 -21.15
CA HIS A 434 -9.83 -16.26 -21.68
C HIS A 434 -8.96 -15.49 -20.69
N ASP A 435 -9.47 -14.39 -20.16
CA ASP A 435 -8.76 -13.54 -19.21
C ASP A 435 -9.73 -12.87 -18.23
N ALA A 436 -9.21 -12.54 -17.05
CA ALA A 436 -9.91 -11.82 -16.00
C ALA A 436 -8.97 -10.73 -15.44
N VAL A 437 -9.51 -9.53 -15.22
CA VAL A 437 -8.79 -8.37 -14.69
C VAL A 437 -9.63 -7.73 -13.60
N VAL A 438 -9.17 -7.79 -12.36
CA VAL A 438 -9.76 -7.04 -11.25
C VAL A 438 -9.46 -5.56 -11.45
N VAL A 439 -10.47 -4.72 -11.28
CA VAL A 439 -10.46 -3.27 -11.42
C VAL A 439 -10.97 -2.62 -10.13
N GLY A 440 -11.05 -1.29 -10.09
CA GLY A 440 -11.60 -0.56 -8.95
C GLY A 440 -10.58 0.21 -8.11
N VAL A 441 -9.45 0.61 -8.71
CA VAL A 441 -8.53 1.55 -8.07
C VAL A 441 -9.28 2.85 -7.79
N GLY A 442 -9.23 3.33 -6.54
CA GLY A 442 -9.96 4.52 -6.14
C GLY A 442 -11.48 4.35 -6.15
N LYS A 443 -12.00 3.12 -6.08
CA LYS A 443 -13.43 2.82 -5.91
C LYS A 443 -13.71 2.19 -4.55
N ALA A 444 -14.97 2.14 -4.14
CA ALA A 444 -15.38 1.58 -2.84
C ALA A 444 -15.24 0.07 -2.75
N ALA A 445 -15.31 -0.63 -3.88
CA ALA A 445 -15.22 -2.08 -3.96
C ALA A 445 -14.51 -2.51 -5.26
N PRO A 446 -13.83 -3.66 -5.26
CA PRO A 446 -13.20 -4.18 -6.46
C PRO A 446 -14.25 -4.65 -7.46
N GLY A 447 -13.94 -4.44 -8.74
CA GLY A 447 -14.75 -4.85 -9.88
C GLY A 447 -13.96 -5.81 -10.76
N LEU A 448 -14.58 -6.31 -11.83
CA LEU A 448 -13.97 -7.34 -12.65
C LEU A 448 -14.32 -7.13 -14.13
N LEU A 449 -13.30 -7.10 -14.98
CA LEU A 449 -13.43 -7.26 -16.43
C LEU A 449 -13.14 -8.71 -16.80
N ILE A 450 -14.00 -9.31 -17.61
CA ILE A 450 -13.85 -10.69 -18.09
C ILE A 450 -13.81 -10.70 -19.60
N LEU A 451 -12.76 -11.30 -20.16
CA LEU A 451 -12.64 -11.59 -21.58
C LEU A 451 -13.14 -13.02 -21.85
N ARG A 452 -14.11 -13.16 -22.76
CA ARG A 452 -14.62 -14.46 -23.20
C ARG A 452 -13.53 -15.29 -23.90
N ALA A 453 -13.57 -16.60 -23.69
CA ALA A 453 -12.84 -17.56 -24.51
C ALA A 453 -13.37 -17.57 -25.94
N ASP A 454 -12.48 -17.83 -26.90
CA ASP A 454 -12.85 -18.09 -28.30
C ASP A 454 -13.44 -19.51 -28.40
N ASP A 455 -14.68 -19.65 -27.90
CA ASP A 455 -15.44 -20.88 -27.87
C ASP A 455 -16.86 -20.62 -28.39
N GLN A 456 -17.40 -21.55 -29.19
CA GLN A 456 -18.72 -21.37 -29.82
C GLN A 456 -19.83 -21.23 -28.76
N GLU A 457 -19.84 -22.08 -27.74
CA GLU A 457 -20.87 -22.06 -26.70
C GLU A 457 -20.74 -20.79 -25.85
N ALA A 458 -19.51 -20.45 -25.44
CA ALA A 458 -19.22 -19.22 -24.71
C ALA A 458 -19.66 -17.98 -25.49
N ASN A 459 -19.47 -17.93 -26.81
CA ASN A 459 -19.80 -16.78 -27.65
C ASN A 459 -21.30 -16.64 -27.99
N TYR A 460 -22.08 -17.73 -27.96
CA TYR A 460 -23.53 -17.68 -28.19
C TYR A 460 -24.35 -17.29 -26.94
N LEU A 461 -23.77 -17.35 -25.74
CA LEU A 461 -24.47 -17.00 -24.50
C LEU A 461 -24.65 -15.48 -24.35
N SER A 462 -25.87 -15.05 -24.00
CA SER A 462 -26.10 -13.67 -23.55
C SER A 462 -25.28 -13.37 -22.29
N ASP A 463 -24.89 -12.11 -22.06
CA ASP A 463 -24.07 -11.72 -20.89
C ASP A 463 -24.65 -12.22 -19.56
N ALA A 464 -25.97 -12.16 -19.38
CA ALA A 464 -26.62 -12.66 -18.18
C ALA A 464 -26.48 -14.18 -17.99
N LYS A 465 -26.62 -14.97 -19.08
CA LYS A 465 -26.45 -16.42 -19.03
C LYS A 465 -24.98 -16.80 -18.88
N TYR A 466 -24.09 -16.10 -19.56
CA TYR A 466 -22.65 -16.26 -19.43
C TYR A 466 -22.20 -16.00 -17.98
N LEU A 467 -22.63 -14.88 -17.38
CA LEU A 467 -22.34 -14.55 -15.98
C LEU A 467 -22.85 -15.63 -15.02
N ASN A 468 -24.06 -16.16 -15.24
CA ASN A 468 -24.58 -17.28 -14.46
C ASN A 468 -23.67 -18.52 -14.51
N THR A 469 -23.15 -18.86 -15.69
CA THR A 469 -22.27 -20.02 -15.85
C THR A 469 -20.96 -19.86 -15.09
N ILE A 470 -20.35 -18.68 -15.14
CA ILE A 470 -19.03 -18.44 -14.51
C ILE A 470 -19.11 -18.02 -13.04
N TRP A 471 -20.28 -17.60 -12.55
CA TRP A 471 -20.45 -17.07 -11.20
C TRP A 471 -20.00 -18.01 -10.08
N PRO A 472 -20.21 -19.33 -10.14
CA PRO A 472 -19.68 -20.26 -9.14
C PRO A 472 -18.17 -20.16 -8.98
N THR A 473 -17.42 -19.98 -10.08
CA THR A 473 -15.95 -19.80 -10.03
C THR A 473 -15.56 -18.45 -9.42
N ILE A 474 -16.33 -17.39 -9.68
CA ILE A 474 -16.14 -16.07 -9.05
C ILE A 474 -16.42 -16.16 -7.54
N GLN A 475 -17.46 -16.90 -7.13
CA GLN A 475 -17.77 -17.13 -5.71
C GLN A 475 -16.67 -17.94 -5.01
N GLU A 476 -16.10 -18.93 -5.67
CA GLU A 476 -14.98 -19.68 -5.13
C GLU A 476 -13.75 -18.79 -4.94
N ALA A 477 -13.42 -17.93 -5.92
CA ALA A 477 -12.37 -16.92 -5.78
C ALA A 477 -12.65 -15.95 -4.62
N ASN A 478 -13.90 -15.49 -4.46
CA ASN A 478 -14.31 -14.64 -3.35
C ASN A 478 -14.18 -15.33 -1.98
N SER A 479 -14.45 -16.63 -1.89
CA SER A 479 -14.36 -17.38 -0.63
C SER A 479 -12.94 -17.47 -0.06
N GLN A 480 -11.93 -17.32 -0.93
CA GLN A 480 -10.51 -17.32 -0.58
C GLN A 480 -9.93 -15.91 -0.45
N ALA A 481 -10.72 -14.87 -0.78
CA ALA A 481 -10.35 -13.47 -0.68
C ALA A 481 -10.86 -12.85 0.63
N GLU A 482 -10.17 -11.82 1.11
CA GLU A 482 -10.63 -11.00 2.25
C GLU A 482 -11.98 -10.35 1.92
N ALA A 483 -12.82 -10.10 2.94
CA ALA A 483 -14.18 -9.60 2.74
C ALA A 483 -14.26 -8.33 1.85
N PHE A 484 -13.31 -7.41 2.02
CA PHE A 484 -13.22 -6.18 1.20
C PHE A 484 -12.71 -6.43 -0.24
N SER A 485 -12.11 -7.59 -0.49
CA SER A 485 -11.55 -7.99 -1.79
C SER A 485 -12.54 -8.77 -2.66
N GLN A 486 -13.74 -9.08 -2.15
CA GLN A 486 -14.73 -9.87 -2.86
C GLN A 486 -15.40 -9.08 -4.00
N ILE A 487 -15.51 -9.71 -5.17
CA ILE A 487 -16.15 -9.14 -6.37
C ILE A 487 -17.66 -9.31 -6.28
N SER A 488 -18.39 -8.19 -6.32
CA SER A 488 -19.86 -8.22 -6.39
C SER A 488 -20.36 -8.53 -7.80
N ARG A 489 -21.52 -9.18 -7.88
CA ARG A 489 -22.12 -9.64 -9.14
C ARG A 489 -22.42 -8.51 -10.12
N ASN A 490 -22.82 -7.36 -9.58
CA ASN A 490 -23.14 -6.17 -10.36
C ASN A 490 -21.89 -5.36 -10.79
N LEU A 491 -20.69 -5.76 -10.36
CA LEU A 491 -19.41 -5.11 -10.71
C LEU A 491 -18.59 -5.97 -11.67
N VAL A 492 -19.26 -6.76 -12.51
CA VAL A 492 -18.62 -7.60 -13.53
C VAL A 492 -19.02 -7.10 -14.92
N ALA A 493 -18.04 -6.72 -15.74
CA ALA A 493 -18.24 -6.44 -17.16
C ALA A 493 -17.67 -7.58 -18.00
N ILE A 494 -18.43 -7.99 -19.01
CA ILE A 494 -18.07 -9.07 -19.93
C ILE A 494 -17.71 -8.44 -21.27
N LEU A 495 -16.56 -8.82 -21.79
CA LEU A 495 -15.99 -8.37 -23.06
C LEU A 495 -16.00 -9.53 -24.07
N PRO A 496 -16.26 -9.25 -25.36
CA PRO A 496 -16.21 -10.27 -26.40
C PRO A 496 -14.79 -10.81 -26.59
N TYR A 497 -14.66 -12.03 -27.12
CA TYR A 497 -13.38 -12.74 -27.23
C TYR A 497 -12.31 -12.01 -28.06
N ASP A 498 -12.73 -11.11 -28.95
CA ASP A 498 -11.88 -10.30 -29.82
C ASP A 498 -11.49 -8.93 -29.20
N ALA A 499 -11.94 -8.64 -27.97
CA ALA A 499 -11.60 -7.41 -27.28
C ALA A 499 -10.09 -7.31 -27.02
N LYS A 500 -9.54 -6.14 -27.35
CA LYS A 500 -8.10 -5.88 -27.20
C LYS A 500 -7.76 -5.59 -25.75
N PHE A 501 -6.73 -6.27 -25.27
CA PHE A 501 -6.16 -6.05 -23.96
C PHE A 501 -4.66 -5.81 -24.09
N ALA A 502 -4.18 -4.71 -23.53
CA ALA A 502 -2.76 -4.43 -23.45
C ALA A 502 -2.03 -5.54 -22.68
N ARG A 503 -1.08 -6.19 -23.35
CA ARG A 503 -0.27 -7.29 -22.82
C ARG A 503 1.20 -7.02 -23.03
N THR A 504 2.00 -7.53 -22.11
CA THR A 504 3.45 -7.60 -22.29
C THR A 504 3.78 -8.66 -23.34
N ASP A 505 5.02 -8.64 -23.80
CA ASP A 505 5.56 -9.67 -24.70
C ASP A 505 5.45 -11.11 -24.14
N LYS A 506 5.29 -11.25 -22.82
CA LYS A 506 5.15 -12.53 -22.10
C LYS A 506 3.70 -13.00 -21.98
N GLY A 507 2.74 -12.25 -22.54
CA GLY A 507 1.32 -12.55 -22.49
C GLY A 507 0.62 -12.12 -21.19
N SER A 508 1.35 -11.55 -20.22
CA SER A 508 0.76 -10.97 -19.01
C SER A 508 0.13 -9.61 -19.27
N MET A 509 -0.88 -9.25 -18.49
CA MET A 509 -1.64 -8.01 -18.67
C MET A 509 -0.84 -6.77 -18.25
N ILE A 510 -0.91 -5.69 -19.03
CA ILE A 510 -0.40 -4.36 -18.65
C ILE A 510 -1.54 -3.60 -17.99
N ARG A 511 -1.76 -3.86 -16.70
CA ARG A 511 -2.92 -3.38 -15.92
C ARG A 511 -3.17 -1.87 -16.04
N ALA A 512 -2.14 -1.04 -15.90
CA ALA A 512 -2.26 0.42 -16.02
C ALA A 512 -2.76 0.87 -17.40
N GLN A 513 -2.41 0.15 -18.46
CA GLN A 513 -2.88 0.44 -19.81
C GLN A 513 -4.30 -0.10 -20.02
N VAL A 514 -4.62 -1.28 -19.50
CA VAL A 514 -5.99 -1.82 -19.49
C VAL A 514 -6.95 -0.86 -18.78
N TYR A 515 -6.56 -0.32 -17.63
CA TYR A 515 -7.37 0.65 -16.89
C TYR A 515 -7.61 1.93 -17.69
N ARG A 516 -6.64 2.33 -18.51
CA ARG A 516 -6.75 3.52 -19.37
C ARG A 516 -7.58 3.26 -20.63
N GLU A 517 -7.38 2.12 -21.28
CA GLU A 517 -8.07 1.73 -22.52
C GLU A 517 -9.54 1.39 -22.26
N HIS A 518 -9.83 0.79 -21.10
CA HIS A 518 -11.17 0.40 -20.68
C HIS A 518 -11.72 1.35 -19.61
N SER A 519 -11.17 2.57 -19.49
CA SER A 519 -11.55 3.51 -18.41
C SER A 519 -13.05 3.81 -18.43
N GLU A 520 -13.65 4.04 -19.59
CA GLU A 520 -15.08 4.32 -19.71
C GLU A 520 -15.94 3.14 -19.26
N LEU A 521 -15.54 1.91 -19.62
CA LEU A 521 -16.23 0.68 -19.21
C LEU A 521 -16.08 0.43 -17.71
N ILE A 522 -14.87 0.61 -17.17
CA ILE A 522 -14.62 0.51 -15.74
C ILE A 522 -15.44 1.56 -15.01
N GLU A 523 -15.39 2.81 -15.45
CA GLU A 523 -16.21 3.87 -14.89
C GLU A 523 -17.68 3.48 -14.98
N SER A 524 -18.20 2.94 -16.09
CA SER A 524 -19.59 2.49 -16.19
C SER A 524 -20.02 1.39 -15.21
N LEU A 525 -19.08 0.57 -14.70
CA LEU A 525 -19.37 -0.40 -13.64
C LEU A 525 -19.74 0.31 -12.33
N TYR A 526 -19.20 1.53 -12.14
CA TYR A 526 -19.34 2.34 -10.94
C TYR A 526 -20.14 3.63 -11.15
N ALA A 527 -20.32 4.05 -12.40
CA ALA A 527 -21.07 5.21 -12.80
C ALA A 527 -22.50 4.90 -12.43
N GLU A 528 -23.05 5.82 -11.66
CA GLU A 528 -24.40 5.73 -11.18
C GLU A 528 -25.30 5.40 -12.38
N LYS A 529 -26.02 4.28 -12.29
CA LYS A 529 -27.36 4.24 -12.88
C LYS A 529 -28.19 5.25 -12.10
N GLU A 530 -27.93 6.52 -12.35
CA GLU A 530 -28.53 7.70 -11.75
C GLU A 530 -29.91 7.94 -12.39
N HIS A 531 -30.68 6.87 -12.48
CA HIS A 531 -32.13 6.91 -12.54
C HIS A 531 -32.59 5.59 -11.98
N ILE A 532 -33.21 5.67 -10.80
CA ILE A 532 -34.52 5.10 -10.45
C ILE A 532 -34.60 5.39 -8.95
N TYR A 533 -35.19 6.53 -8.57
CA TYR A 533 -36.02 6.45 -7.37
C TYR A 533 -37.07 5.41 -7.71
N GLY A 534 -37.19 4.37 -6.89
CA GLY A 534 -38.26 3.41 -7.11
C GLY A 534 -39.62 4.09 -7.00
N ASN A 535 -40.68 3.43 -7.47
CA ASN A 535 -42.02 4.01 -7.42
C ASN A 535 -42.78 3.65 -6.13
N LEU A 536 -42.15 2.91 -5.21
CA LEU A 536 -42.84 2.43 -4.02
C LEU A 536 -43.05 3.57 -3.02
N LEU A 537 -44.32 3.78 -2.70
CA LEU A 537 -44.83 4.56 -1.58
C LEU A 537 -45.61 3.57 -0.72
N LEU A 538 -45.10 3.26 0.46
CA LEU A 538 -45.65 2.20 1.32
C LEU A 538 -45.81 2.73 2.75
N ASP A 539 -46.63 2.03 3.53
CA ASP A 539 -46.67 2.24 4.97
C ASP A 539 -45.44 1.63 5.66
N VAL A 540 -45.29 1.90 6.96
CA VAL A 540 -44.09 1.51 7.72
C VAL A 540 -43.94 -0.02 7.74
N VAL A 541 -45.03 -0.76 7.91
CA VAL A 541 -45.01 -2.23 8.04
C VAL A 541 -44.62 -2.90 6.72
N GLU A 542 -45.15 -2.44 5.60
CA GLU A 542 -44.75 -2.96 4.28
C GLU A 542 -43.31 -2.55 3.92
N THR A 543 -42.88 -1.36 4.35
CA THR A 543 -41.49 -0.90 4.18
C THR A 543 -40.51 -1.79 4.96
N GLU A 544 -40.81 -2.12 6.23
CA GLU A 544 -40.02 -3.05 7.04
C GLU A 544 -39.87 -4.42 6.36
N ARG A 545 -40.97 -4.97 5.84
CA ARG A 545 -40.99 -6.26 5.15
C ARG A 545 -40.08 -6.26 3.92
N ILE A 546 -40.12 -5.21 3.11
CA ILE A 546 -39.27 -5.07 1.92
C ILE A 546 -37.80 -4.90 2.32
N LEU A 547 -37.51 -4.08 3.32
CA LEU A 547 -36.14 -3.88 3.80
C LEU A 547 -35.52 -5.18 4.34
N LEU A 548 -36.28 -6.00 5.06
CA LEU A 548 -35.85 -7.35 5.48
C LEU A 548 -35.55 -8.26 4.27
N GLN A 549 -36.42 -8.25 3.26
CA GLN A 549 -36.20 -9.02 2.04
C GLN A 549 -34.93 -8.58 1.30
N LEU A 550 -34.70 -7.27 1.18
CA LEU A 550 -33.49 -6.71 0.57
C LEU A 550 -32.24 -7.08 1.37
N ALA A 551 -32.28 -7.01 2.69
CA ALA A 551 -31.16 -7.42 3.54
C ALA A 551 -30.82 -8.90 3.40
N GLN A 552 -31.83 -9.77 3.39
CA GLN A 552 -31.62 -11.21 3.35
C GLN A 552 -31.25 -11.73 1.95
N HIS A 553 -31.92 -11.25 0.89
CA HIS A 553 -31.77 -11.81 -0.46
C HIS A 553 -30.69 -11.12 -1.30
N GLU A 554 -30.49 -9.81 -1.13
CA GLU A 554 -29.55 -9.04 -1.96
C GLU A 554 -28.22 -8.76 -1.25
N LEU A 555 -28.26 -8.57 0.08
CA LEU A 555 -27.05 -8.34 0.89
C LEU A 555 -26.52 -9.62 1.54
N GLY A 556 -27.29 -10.71 1.55
CA GLY A 556 -26.92 -11.98 2.17
C GLY A 556 -26.78 -11.89 3.70
N ILE A 557 -27.47 -10.93 4.34
CA ILE A 557 -27.44 -10.73 5.79
C ILE A 557 -28.74 -11.27 6.39
N PRO A 558 -28.70 -12.35 7.19
CA PRO A 558 -29.89 -12.89 7.84
C PRO A 558 -30.26 -12.06 9.08
N ILE A 559 -30.81 -10.85 8.88
CA ILE A 559 -31.28 -10.00 9.98
C ILE A 559 -32.40 -10.73 10.73
N SER A 560 -32.19 -10.97 12.03
CA SER A 560 -33.06 -11.81 12.86
C SER A 560 -34.43 -11.20 13.16
N SER A 561 -34.54 -9.87 13.26
CA SER A 561 -35.81 -9.14 13.48
C SER A 561 -35.76 -7.69 12.98
N VAL A 562 -36.91 -6.99 12.92
CA VAL A 562 -36.97 -5.58 12.48
C VAL A 562 -36.23 -4.62 13.43
N ASP A 563 -36.07 -5.00 14.70
CA ASP A 563 -35.37 -4.21 15.72
C ASP A 563 -33.95 -4.71 15.98
N ALA A 564 -33.48 -5.72 15.23
CA ALA A 564 -32.12 -6.21 15.33
C ALA A 564 -31.12 -5.13 14.87
N ASN A 565 -30.05 -4.95 15.65
CA ASN A 565 -29.03 -3.97 15.37
C ASN A 565 -28.21 -4.41 14.14
N PHE A 566 -28.12 -3.53 13.14
CA PHE A 566 -27.44 -3.78 11.88
C PHE A 566 -25.99 -4.24 12.05
N PHE A 567 -25.22 -3.63 12.96
CA PHE A 567 -23.83 -4.01 13.19
C PHE A 567 -23.70 -5.41 13.80
N SER A 568 -24.54 -5.73 14.79
CA SER A 568 -24.52 -7.04 15.45
C SER A 568 -24.83 -8.19 14.48
N GLU A 569 -25.59 -7.91 13.43
CA GLU A 569 -25.99 -8.85 12.39
C GLU A 569 -25.00 -8.87 11.20
N GLY A 570 -23.84 -8.20 11.31
CA GLY A 570 -22.78 -8.24 10.30
C GLY A 570 -22.94 -7.24 9.15
N MET A 571 -23.63 -6.12 9.39
CA MET A 571 -23.64 -4.97 8.49
C MET A 571 -22.38 -4.12 8.66
N ASP A 572 -21.58 -4.02 7.60
CA ASP A 572 -20.37 -3.19 7.53
C ASP A 572 -20.58 -1.96 6.61
N SER A 573 -19.58 -1.09 6.51
CA SER A 573 -19.63 0.13 5.67
C SER A 573 -19.91 -0.12 4.19
N LEU A 574 -19.45 -1.24 3.62
CA LEU A 574 -19.71 -1.56 2.22
C LEU A 574 -21.14 -2.08 2.04
N LYS A 575 -21.60 -2.95 2.94
CA LYS A 575 -22.98 -3.43 2.95
C LYS A 575 -23.97 -2.32 3.24
N ALA A 576 -23.64 -1.35 4.09
CA ALA A 576 -24.47 -0.18 4.35
C ALA A 576 -24.59 0.73 3.11
N ILE A 577 -23.49 1.00 2.40
CA ILE A 577 -23.54 1.74 1.12
C ILE A 577 -24.41 0.99 0.10
N HIS A 578 -24.26 -0.33 0.00
CA HIS A 578 -25.10 -1.14 -0.87
C HIS A 578 -26.56 -1.13 -0.42
N PHE A 579 -26.84 -1.22 0.88
CA PHE A 579 -28.20 -1.23 1.41
C PHE A 579 -28.91 0.08 1.12
N ARG A 580 -28.23 1.21 1.34
CA ARG A 580 -28.72 2.54 0.97
C ARG A 580 -29.04 2.61 -0.52
N ARG A 581 -28.17 2.06 -1.38
CA ARG A 581 -28.44 2.01 -2.82
C ARG A 581 -29.71 1.22 -3.15
N LEU A 582 -29.92 0.07 -2.50
CA LEU A 582 -31.15 -0.71 -2.67
C LEU A 582 -32.39 0.06 -2.21
N VAL A 583 -32.29 0.80 -1.09
CA VAL A 583 -33.33 1.71 -0.62
C VAL A 583 -33.67 2.77 -1.67
N LEU A 584 -32.66 3.46 -2.20
CA LEU A 584 -32.87 4.48 -3.24
C LEU A 584 -33.51 3.89 -4.50
N GLN A 585 -33.16 2.67 -4.89
CA GLN A 585 -33.71 1.97 -6.06
C GLN A 585 -35.16 1.52 -5.90
N HIS A 586 -35.60 1.23 -4.67
CA HIS A 586 -36.93 0.66 -4.41
C HIS A 586 -37.96 1.72 -4.01
N PHE A 587 -37.56 2.75 -3.26
CA PHE A 587 -38.46 3.72 -2.67
C PHE A 587 -38.43 5.08 -3.41
N LYS A 588 -39.60 5.74 -3.46
CA LYS A 588 -39.75 7.05 -4.10
C LYS A 588 -39.27 8.16 -3.16
N PHE A 589 -38.44 9.09 -3.64
CA PHE A 589 -38.05 10.29 -2.89
C PHE A 589 -38.22 11.56 -3.73
N GLN A 590 -38.47 12.70 -3.09
CA GLN A 590 -38.52 14.01 -3.76
C GLN A 590 -37.10 14.60 -3.92
N MET A 591 -36.92 15.49 -4.89
CA MET A 591 -35.64 16.18 -5.11
C MET A 591 -35.20 16.95 -3.85
N GLY A 592 -34.03 16.61 -3.30
CA GLY A 592 -33.50 17.19 -2.07
C GLY A 592 -33.98 16.54 -0.77
N GLN A 593 -34.80 15.48 -0.83
CA GLN A 593 -35.31 14.72 0.33
C GLN A 593 -34.91 13.24 0.29
N ALA A 594 -33.77 12.93 -0.33
CA ALA A 594 -33.23 11.58 -0.35
C ALA A 594 -32.54 11.23 0.98
N PRO A 595 -32.55 9.96 1.39
CA PRO A 595 -31.82 9.48 2.57
C PRO A 595 -30.35 9.90 2.57
N SER A 596 -29.82 10.34 3.71
CA SER A 596 -28.41 10.76 3.87
C SER A 596 -27.46 9.61 3.49
N PRO A 597 -26.20 9.87 3.10
CA PRO A 597 -25.19 8.82 2.86
C PRO A 597 -25.01 7.86 4.04
N ASN A 598 -25.27 8.33 5.27
CA ASN A 598 -25.10 7.57 6.51
C ASN A 598 -26.42 7.01 7.04
N VAL A 599 -27.54 7.14 6.32
CA VAL A 599 -28.89 6.81 6.83
C VAL A 599 -29.02 5.42 7.43
N ILE A 600 -28.28 4.44 6.88
CA ILE A 600 -28.30 3.07 7.37
C ILE A 600 -27.68 2.98 8.77
N PHE A 601 -26.60 3.73 9.00
CA PHE A 601 -25.93 3.82 10.31
C PHE A 601 -26.68 4.70 11.29
N GLU A 602 -27.27 5.79 10.80
CA GLU A 602 -28.11 6.69 11.59
C GLU A 602 -29.37 5.96 12.08
N SER A 603 -29.93 5.07 11.26
CA SER A 603 -31.15 4.33 11.61
C SER A 603 -30.89 3.10 12.49
N GLY A 604 -29.71 2.51 12.50
CA GLY A 604 -29.33 1.41 13.41
C GLY A 604 -30.06 0.05 13.26
N CYS A 605 -31.31 0.00 12.78
CA CYS A 605 -32.13 -1.20 12.56
C CYS A 605 -33.19 -0.97 11.46
N ILE A 606 -33.89 -2.05 11.05
CA ILE A 606 -34.88 -2.00 9.96
C ILE A 606 -36.08 -1.12 10.32
N SER A 607 -36.59 -1.22 11.56
CA SER A 607 -37.80 -0.50 11.98
C SER A 607 -37.61 1.03 11.96
N GLN A 608 -36.45 1.50 12.41
CA GLN A 608 -36.07 2.91 12.35
C GLN A 608 -35.82 3.37 10.90
N LEU A 609 -35.14 2.56 10.09
CA LEU A 609 -34.90 2.87 8.68
C LEU A 609 -36.22 2.97 7.89
N ALA A 610 -37.18 2.07 8.16
CA ALA A 610 -38.49 2.10 7.54
C ALA A 610 -39.27 3.38 7.90
N ARG A 611 -39.29 3.76 9.18
CA ARG A 611 -39.92 5.01 9.61
C ARG A 611 -39.23 6.24 9.00
N HIS A 612 -37.90 6.24 8.90
CA HIS A 612 -37.13 7.32 8.29
C HIS A 612 -37.44 7.47 6.80
N ILE A 613 -37.51 6.36 6.06
CA ILE A 613 -37.93 6.35 4.65
C ILE A 613 -39.34 6.91 4.54
N CYS A 614 -40.32 6.38 5.29
CA CYS A 614 -41.71 6.85 5.22
C CYS A 614 -41.86 8.35 5.57
N ALA A 615 -41.08 8.89 6.51
CA ALA A 615 -41.08 10.31 6.86
C ALA A 615 -40.55 11.17 5.69
N LEU A 616 -39.41 10.78 5.11
CA LEU A 616 -38.85 11.44 3.91
C LEU A 616 -39.81 11.41 2.72
N GLN A 617 -40.57 10.32 2.55
CA GLN A 617 -41.57 10.19 1.49
C GLN A 617 -42.74 11.17 1.64
N LYS A 618 -43.08 11.55 2.88
CA LYS A 618 -44.13 12.51 3.22
C LYS A 618 -43.62 13.96 3.29
N GLY A 619 -42.30 14.16 3.19
CA GLY A 619 -41.66 15.46 3.39
C GLY A 619 -41.67 15.93 4.84
N GLU A 620 -41.82 15.00 5.79
CA GLU A 620 -41.77 15.25 7.23
C GLU A 620 -40.31 15.18 7.72
N LEU A 621 -39.93 16.02 8.68
CA LEU A 621 -38.66 15.87 9.39
C LEU A 621 -38.76 14.62 10.28
N PHE A 622 -37.83 13.69 10.13
CA PHE A 622 -37.74 12.53 11.00
C PHE A 622 -37.26 12.99 12.38
N GLU A 623 -38.19 13.17 13.31
CA GLU A 623 -37.87 13.27 14.75
C GLU A 623 -37.65 11.86 15.27
N ASP A 624 -36.42 11.58 15.69
CA ASP A 624 -36.03 10.28 16.22
C ASP A 624 -36.87 9.95 17.47
N VAL A 625 -37.44 8.75 17.50
CA VAL A 625 -38.37 8.30 18.57
C VAL A 625 -37.59 7.99 19.87
N GLN A 626 -36.27 8.00 19.84
CA GLN A 626 -35.41 8.29 20.98
C GLN A 626 -34.52 9.48 20.61
N SER A 627 -34.71 10.64 21.24
CA SER A 627 -33.78 11.74 20.98
C SER A 627 -32.36 11.29 21.35
N ASP A 628 -31.35 11.67 20.55
CA ASP A 628 -29.93 11.49 20.89
C ASP A 628 -29.64 11.87 22.35
N LEU A 629 -30.35 12.88 22.88
CA LEU A 629 -30.28 13.32 24.26
C LEU A 629 -30.72 12.24 25.27
N SER A 630 -31.72 11.42 24.96
CA SER A 630 -32.13 10.28 25.80
C SER A 630 -31.01 9.25 25.89
N VAL A 631 -30.43 8.84 24.76
CA VAL A 631 -29.32 7.88 24.71
C VAL A 631 -28.09 8.43 25.44
N MET A 632 -27.76 9.71 25.22
CA MET A 632 -26.68 10.37 25.97
C MET A 632 -26.95 10.36 27.48
N THR A 633 -28.18 10.66 27.90
CA THR A 633 -28.57 10.65 29.33
C THR A 633 -28.44 9.25 29.92
N GLU A 634 -28.94 8.22 29.23
CA GLU A 634 -28.84 6.82 29.64
C GLU A 634 -27.38 6.36 29.80
N LEU A 635 -26.51 6.69 28.83
CA LEU A 635 -25.10 6.36 28.90
C LEU A 635 -24.38 7.10 30.04
N VAL A 636 -24.69 8.39 30.24
CA VAL A 636 -24.16 9.14 31.38
C VAL A 636 -24.58 8.46 32.69
N ASP A 637 -25.86 8.14 32.85
CA ASP A 637 -26.36 7.54 34.10
C ASP A 637 -25.79 6.13 34.33
N LYS A 638 -25.67 5.32 33.27
CA LYS A 638 -25.08 3.97 33.32
C LYS A 638 -23.61 3.98 33.76
N TYR A 639 -22.82 4.93 33.28
CA TYR A 639 -21.36 4.96 33.48
C TYR A 639 -20.88 6.05 34.46
N SER A 640 -21.76 6.61 35.28
CA SER A 640 -21.41 7.61 36.32
C SER A 640 -21.51 7.10 37.75
N VAL A 641 -21.62 5.79 37.95
CA VAL A 641 -21.66 5.16 39.28
C VAL A 641 -20.26 4.72 39.67
N PHE A 642 -19.72 5.27 40.76
CA PHE A 642 -18.34 5.02 41.19
C PHE A 642 -18.26 4.61 42.65
N GLU A 643 -17.30 3.73 42.98
CA GLU A 643 -16.94 3.46 44.37
C GLU A 643 -16.09 4.60 44.93
N ARG A 644 -16.22 4.88 46.24
CA ARG A 644 -15.44 5.95 46.88
C ARG A 644 -14.02 5.45 47.18
N HIS A 645 -13.06 6.33 46.96
CA HIS A 645 -11.67 6.09 47.37
C HIS A 645 -11.58 5.92 48.90
N ILE A 646 -10.78 4.94 49.33
CA ILE A 646 -10.48 4.68 50.74
C ILE A 646 -9.03 5.14 51.01
N PRO A 647 -8.82 6.27 51.69
CA PRO A 647 -7.48 6.79 51.97
C PRO A 647 -6.62 5.79 52.74
N GLN A 648 -5.44 5.47 52.21
CA GLN A 648 -4.49 4.61 52.91
C GLN A 648 -3.56 5.45 53.82
N PRO A 649 -3.38 5.07 55.10
CA PRO A 649 -2.63 5.85 56.08
C PRO A 649 -1.11 5.85 55.86
N HIS A 650 -0.57 4.88 55.13
CA HIS A 650 0.85 4.78 54.80
C HIS A 650 1.08 5.29 53.37
N SER A 651 1.68 6.46 53.22
CA SER A 651 2.07 6.97 51.90
C SER A 651 3.12 6.03 51.30
N PHE A 652 2.87 5.48 50.11
CA PHE A 652 3.93 4.88 49.31
C PHE A 652 5.07 5.90 49.15
N SER A 653 6.24 5.60 49.71
CA SER A 653 7.43 6.47 49.70
C SER A 653 8.30 6.26 48.47
N GLY A 654 7.88 5.41 47.53
CA GLY A 654 8.59 5.14 46.29
C GLY A 654 8.24 6.12 45.17
N PRO A 655 8.92 5.99 44.02
CA PRO A 655 8.76 6.92 42.91
C PRO A 655 7.38 6.80 42.24
N ASN A 656 6.90 7.92 41.68
CA ASN A 656 5.58 7.98 41.05
C ASN A 656 5.56 7.23 39.72
N SER A 657 4.40 6.65 39.39
CA SER A 657 4.12 6.04 38.09
C SER A 657 2.94 6.70 37.39
N VAL A 658 2.94 6.65 36.06
CA VAL A 658 1.88 7.21 35.22
C VAL A 658 1.24 6.12 34.39
N PHE A 659 -0.09 6.14 34.29
CA PHE A 659 -0.83 5.30 33.36
C PHE A 659 -1.26 6.12 32.14
N LEU A 660 -0.63 5.86 31.00
CA LEU A 660 -0.89 6.52 29.73
C LEU A 660 -1.64 5.58 28.78
N THR A 661 -2.76 6.06 28.24
CA THR A 661 -3.41 5.41 27.10
C THR A 661 -3.20 6.25 25.84
N GLY A 662 -3.10 5.59 24.68
CA GLY A 662 -2.92 6.26 23.39
C GLY A 662 -1.48 6.70 23.11
N ALA A 663 -0.48 6.02 23.70
CA ALA A 663 0.94 6.30 23.50
C ALA A 663 1.40 6.21 22.02
N THR A 664 0.67 5.46 21.18
CA THR A 664 0.91 5.38 19.73
C THR A 664 0.18 6.46 18.91
N GLY A 665 -0.53 7.38 19.58
CA GLY A 665 -1.20 8.52 18.96
C GLY A 665 -0.31 9.78 18.95
N SER A 666 -0.74 10.84 18.24
CA SER A 666 0.08 12.06 18.13
C SER A 666 0.30 12.77 19.47
N ILE A 667 -0.78 13.01 20.22
CA ILE A 667 -0.72 13.65 21.55
C ILE A 667 -0.02 12.73 22.54
N GLY A 668 -0.43 11.45 22.60
CA GLY A 668 0.12 10.50 23.56
C GLY A 668 1.62 10.24 23.40
N ALA A 669 2.15 10.22 22.17
CA ALA A 669 3.59 10.07 21.95
C ALA A 669 4.41 11.25 22.50
N HIS A 670 3.92 12.49 22.34
CA HIS A 670 4.59 13.69 22.88
C HIS A 670 4.45 13.75 24.41
N VAL A 671 3.29 13.38 24.96
CA VAL A 671 3.10 13.26 26.42
C VAL A 671 4.05 12.20 26.99
N LEU A 672 4.16 11.03 26.35
CA LEU A 672 5.11 10.00 26.75
C LEU A 672 6.54 10.54 26.74
N TYR A 673 6.95 11.19 25.66
CA TYR A 673 8.29 11.76 25.55
C TYR A 673 8.60 12.73 26.70
N GLU A 674 7.68 13.64 27.04
CA GLU A 674 7.86 14.56 28.18
C GLU A 674 7.92 13.81 29.52
N LEU A 675 7.08 12.79 29.74
CA LEU A 675 7.10 11.96 30.95
C LEU A 675 8.42 11.20 31.13
N LEU A 676 9.01 10.71 30.04
CA LEU A 676 10.28 9.99 30.08
C LEU A 676 11.46 10.90 30.45
N ASN A 677 11.35 12.19 30.15
CA ASN A 677 12.30 13.24 30.54
C ASN A 677 12.02 13.80 31.95
N ASP A 678 10.99 13.34 32.65
CA ASP A 678 10.70 13.71 34.03
C ASP A 678 11.35 12.72 35.00
N ASP A 679 12.31 13.20 35.80
CA ASP A 679 13.03 12.38 36.79
C ASP A 679 12.16 12.01 38.01
N SER A 680 11.02 12.68 38.22
CA SER A 680 10.07 12.31 39.27
C SER A 680 9.22 11.08 38.91
N ILE A 681 9.23 10.68 37.64
CA ILE A 681 8.50 9.53 37.12
C ILE A 681 9.45 8.34 36.94
N SER A 682 9.14 7.24 37.61
CA SER A 682 9.88 5.98 37.49
C SER A 682 9.38 5.10 36.36
N THR A 683 8.06 4.96 36.25
CA THR A 683 7.44 4.03 35.32
C THR A 683 6.27 4.70 34.61
N VAL A 684 6.18 4.47 33.30
CA VAL A 684 5.02 4.83 32.47
C VAL A 684 4.39 3.55 31.94
N TYR A 685 3.23 3.20 32.49
CA TYR A 685 2.42 2.10 32.01
C TYR A 685 1.68 2.56 30.75
N CYS A 686 1.91 1.89 29.63
CA CYS A 686 1.29 2.21 28.34
C CYS A 686 0.39 1.07 27.88
N LEU A 687 -0.90 1.35 27.75
CA LEU A 687 -1.85 0.38 27.18
C LEU A 687 -2.01 0.62 25.68
N THR A 688 -1.81 -0.44 24.90
CA THR A 688 -2.03 -0.45 23.46
C THR A 688 -2.87 -1.67 23.07
N ARG A 689 -3.44 -1.65 21.86
CA ARG A 689 -4.14 -2.82 21.27
C ARG A 689 -3.23 -3.63 20.32
N ARG A 690 -1.93 -3.33 20.30
CA ARG A 690 -0.95 -3.92 19.38
C ARG A 690 -0.36 -5.19 20.00
N GLU A 691 -0.06 -6.20 19.19
CA GLU A 691 0.52 -7.46 19.67
C GLU A 691 1.91 -7.29 20.28
N SER A 692 2.71 -6.35 19.74
CA SER A 692 4.00 -5.91 20.30
C SER A 692 3.91 -4.46 20.81
N PRO A 693 3.39 -4.22 22.04
CA PRO A 693 3.11 -2.88 22.56
C PRO A 693 4.34 -1.96 22.61
N LEU A 694 5.47 -2.46 23.14
CA LEU A 694 6.68 -1.65 23.34
C LEU A 694 7.28 -1.25 21.99
N GLU A 695 7.39 -2.19 21.06
CA GLU A 695 7.92 -1.93 19.72
C GLU A 695 7.07 -0.90 18.98
N ALA A 696 5.74 -1.02 19.04
CA ALA A 696 4.84 -0.05 18.41
C ALA A 696 5.01 1.37 18.96
N ILE A 697 5.25 1.51 20.27
CA ILE A 697 5.53 2.79 20.92
C ILE A 697 6.87 3.36 20.44
N LEU A 698 7.93 2.53 20.42
CA LEU A 698 9.27 2.96 19.99
C LEU A 698 9.30 3.38 18.51
N CYS A 699 8.60 2.65 17.63
CA CYS A 699 8.43 3.05 16.24
C CYS A 699 7.70 4.40 16.14
N THR A 700 6.61 4.58 16.87
CA THR A 700 5.85 5.85 16.85
C THR A 700 6.70 7.05 17.32
N LEU A 701 7.53 6.87 18.35
CA LEU A 701 8.43 7.92 18.82
C LEU A 701 9.48 8.25 17.74
N THR A 702 10.03 7.24 17.08
CA THR A 702 11.00 7.39 15.98
C THR A 702 10.40 8.12 14.79
N ASP A 703 9.19 7.74 14.36
CA ASP A 703 8.46 8.37 13.25
C ASP A 703 8.15 9.86 13.50
N LYS A 704 8.18 10.29 14.77
CA LYS A 704 7.94 11.68 15.20
C LYS A 704 9.24 12.42 15.56
N ASP A 705 10.40 11.86 15.22
CA ASP A 705 11.73 12.34 15.59
C ASP A 705 11.94 12.52 17.11
N LEU A 706 11.20 11.80 17.95
CA LEU A 706 11.28 11.85 19.41
C LEU A 706 12.29 10.82 19.92
N PHE A 707 13.58 11.15 19.84
CA PHE A 707 14.68 10.26 20.24
C PHE A 707 14.80 10.14 21.76
N ILE A 708 14.79 8.92 22.27
CA ILE A 708 14.93 8.60 23.69
C ILE A 708 16.16 7.72 23.95
N SER A 709 16.76 7.85 25.14
CA SER A 709 17.94 7.07 25.54
C SER A 709 17.57 5.65 25.98
N PRO A 710 18.52 4.69 26.00
CA PRO A 710 18.28 3.35 26.55
C PRO A 710 17.75 3.37 27.99
N GLU A 711 18.22 4.29 28.83
CA GLU A 711 17.75 4.45 30.21
C GLU A 711 16.28 4.88 30.24
N GLN A 712 15.87 5.79 29.36
CA GLN A 712 14.48 6.21 29.24
C GLN A 712 13.57 5.07 28.78
N ILE A 713 14.04 4.21 27.88
CA ILE A 713 13.27 3.02 27.45
C ILE A 713 12.93 2.13 28.65
N THR A 714 13.81 2.02 29.65
CA THR A 714 13.53 1.18 30.84
C THR A 714 12.38 1.69 31.71
N LYS A 715 11.98 2.96 31.58
CA LYS A 715 10.80 3.51 32.26
C LYS A 715 9.49 3.05 31.60
N ILE A 716 9.49 2.50 30.39
CA ILE A 716 8.27 2.14 29.65
C ILE A 716 7.87 0.70 29.99
N VAL A 717 6.65 0.53 30.49
CA VAL A 717 6.02 -0.78 30.63
C VAL A 717 4.79 -0.82 29.75
N ALA A 718 4.85 -1.55 28.63
CA ALA A 718 3.81 -1.55 27.62
C ALA A 718 3.03 -2.87 27.59
N PHE A 719 1.71 -2.78 27.56
CA PHE A 719 0.83 -3.94 27.57
C PHE A 719 -0.15 -3.94 26.39
N ASN A 720 -0.55 -5.15 25.98
CA ASN A 720 -1.66 -5.36 25.08
C ASN A 720 -2.93 -5.55 25.93
N GLY A 721 -3.90 -4.65 25.77
CA GLY A 721 -5.15 -4.75 26.49
C GLY A 721 -6.22 -3.78 25.99
N ARG A 722 -7.39 -3.88 26.61
CA ARG A 722 -8.64 -3.25 26.18
C ARG A 722 -9.26 -2.48 27.34
N ILE A 723 -9.41 -1.16 27.17
CA ILE A 723 -9.92 -0.27 28.22
C ILE A 723 -11.35 -0.61 28.69
N ASP A 724 -12.16 -1.17 27.80
CA ASP A 724 -13.55 -1.57 28.04
C ASP A 724 -13.68 -2.83 28.91
N GLN A 725 -12.60 -3.60 29.05
CA GLN A 725 -12.59 -4.86 29.80
C GLN A 725 -12.22 -4.63 31.28
N PRO A 726 -12.72 -5.48 32.21
CA PRO A 726 -12.23 -5.52 33.59
C PRO A 726 -10.70 -5.69 33.62
N ASP A 727 -10.03 -4.99 34.54
CA ASP A 727 -8.56 -4.95 34.66
C ASP A 727 -7.83 -4.70 33.33
N PHE A 728 -8.49 -3.97 32.42
CA PHE A 728 -8.02 -3.62 31.09
C PHE A 728 -7.70 -4.82 30.18
N GLY A 729 -8.28 -5.99 30.44
CA GLY A 729 -8.03 -7.21 29.67
C GLY A 729 -6.60 -7.75 29.83
N LEU A 730 -5.87 -7.28 30.85
CA LEU A 730 -4.54 -7.75 31.20
C LEU A 730 -4.67 -9.16 31.78
N SER A 731 -4.57 -10.18 30.92
CA SER A 731 -4.44 -11.59 31.32
C SER A 731 -3.07 -11.90 31.97
N LEU A 732 -2.47 -10.94 32.68
CA LEU A 732 -1.11 -10.96 33.18
C LEU A 732 -1.09 -10.67 34.69
N ASP A 733 -0.69 -11.69 35.46
CA ASP A 733 -0.20 -11.69 36.84
C ASP A 733 -0.80 -10.62 37.79
N GLU A 734 -1.67 -11.04 38.73
CA GLU A 734 -2.28 -10.21 39.79
C GLU A 734 -1.28 -9.23 40.46
N ASN A 735 0.00 -9.60 40.49
CA ASN A 735 1.10 -8.78 40.99
C ASN A 735 1.27 -7.45 40.23
N THR A 736 1.05 -7.41 38.92
CA THR A 736 1.21 -6.19 38.10
C THR A 736 0.11 -5.18 38.38
N ILE A 737 -1.16 -5.62 38.40
CA ILE A 737 -2.29 -4.76 38.75
C ILE A 737 -2.12 -4.22 40.17
N LYS A 738 -1.74 -5.09 41.13
CA LYS A 738 -1.44 -4.67 42.49
C LYS A 738 -0.34 -3.61 42.54
N HIS A 739 0.74 -3.81 41.79
CA HIS A 739 1.83 -2.83 41.72
C HIS A 739 1.38 -1.50 41.08
N MET A 740 0.52 -1.54 40.05
CA MET A 740 -0.07 -0.33 39.48
C MET A 740 -0.96 0.41 40.49
N LEU A 741 -1.80 -0.31 41.24
CA LEU A 741 -2.64 0.27 42.29
C LEU A 741 -1.81 0.94 43.38
N ASP A 742 -0.62 0.42 43.70
CA ASP A 742 0.27 1.00 44.71
C ASP A 742 1.03 2.24 44.18
N THR A 743 1.41 2.25 42.90
CA THR A 743 2.38 3.22 42.35
C THR A 743 1.79 4.33 41.48
N VAL A 744 0.65 4.10 40.81
CA VAL A 744 0.09 5.07 39.86
C VAL A 744 -0.45 6.30 40.62
N SER A 745 0.08 7.48 40.30
CA SER A 745 -0.42 8.78 40.80
C SER A 745 -1.19 9.58 39.75
N LEU A 746 -1.00 9.26 38.47
CA LEU A 746 -1.51 10.05 37.36
C LEU A 746 -1.95 9.11 36.25
N ILE A 747 -3.14 9.36 35.71
CA ILE A 747 -3.68 8.69 34.53
C ILE A 747 -3.91 9.76 33.46
N ILE A 748 -3.38 9.53 32.26
CA ILE A 748 -3.60 10.41 31.11
C ILE A 748 -4.30 9.61 30.02
N HIS A 749 -5.53 9.99 29.73
CA HIS A 749 -6.37 9.31 28.75
C HIS A 749 -6.44 10.08 27.44
N THR A 750 -5.57 9.71 26.48
CA THR A 750 -5.57 10.27 25.11
C THR A 750 -6.24 9.34 24.09
N ALA A 751 -6.44 8.06 24.42
CA ALA A 751 -6.98 7.07 23.49
C ALA A 751 -8.49 7.27 23.23
N TRP A 752 -8.86 7.78 22.06
CA TRP A 752 -10.25 7.85 21.61
C TRP A 752 -10.29 7.79 20.08
N PRO A 753 -11.24 7.06 19.44
CA PRO A 753 -11.36 7.08 17.98
C PRO A 753 -11.76 8.47 17.50
N VAL A 754 -10.97 9.04 16.60
CA VAL A 754 -11.31 10.31 15.93
C VAL A 754 -11.98 9.96 14.61
N ASN A 755 -13.26 9.60 14.68
CA ASN A 755 -14.08 9.31 13.50
C ASN A 755 -15.45 9.99 13.64
N PHE A 756 -15.68 11.02 12.82
CA PHE A 756 -16.88 11.84 12.86
C PHE A 756 -18.11 11.16 12.22
N ASN A 757 -17.92 10.02 11.54
CA ASN A 757 -18.98 9.28 10.86
C ASN A 757 -19.55 8.12 11.70
N LEU A 758 -18.97 7.82 12.86
CA LEU A 758 -19.50 6.76 13.73
C LEU A 758 -20.73 7.26 14.50
N PRO A 759 -21.82 6.45 14.57
CA PRO A 759 -22.95 6.77 15.43
C PRO A 759 -22.56 6.68 16.91
N LEU A 760 -23.30 7.37 17.78
CA LEU A 760 -23.00 7.49 19.21
C LEU A 760 -22.82 6.13 19.91
N VAL A 761 -23.64 5.15 19.55
CA VAL A 761 -23.64 3.80 20.16
C VAL A 761 -22.28 3.09 20.02
N GLU A 762 -21.55 3.32 18.93
CA GLU A 762 -20.23 2.71 18.69
C GLU A 762 -19.14 3.25 19.64
N PHE A 763 -19.40 4.38 20.31
CA PHE A 763 -18.49 4.92 21.32
C PHE A 763 -18.72 4.36 22.72
N GLU A 764 -19.75 3.55 22.95
CA GLU A 764 -20.05 2.99 24.27
C GLU A 764 -18.84 2.25 24.90
N PRO A 765 -18.07 1.39 24.18
CA PRO A 765 -16.89 0.76 24.76
C PRO A 765 -15.83 1.77 25.23
N HIS A 766 -15.71 2.92 24.57
CA HIS A 766 -14.78 4.00 24.96
C HIS A 766 -15.29 4.77 26.18
N ILE A 767 -16.60 4.97 26.27
CA ILE A 767 -17.27 5.57 27.44
C ILE A 767 -17.11 4.65 28.66
N GLN A 768 -17.33 3.35 28.49
CA GLN A 768 -17.05 2.34 29.51
C GLN A 768 -15.58 2.33 29.91
N GLY A 769 -14.66 2.44 28.95
CA GLY A 769 -13.23 2.52 29.24
C GLY A 769 -12.84 3.75 30.07
N LEU A 770 -13.47 4.91 29.83
CA LEU A 770 -13.29 6.10 30.67
C LEU A 770 -13.78 5.84 32.09
N HIS A 771 -14.96 5.23 32.26
CA HIS A 771 -15.45 4.81 33.57
C HIS A 771 -14.45 3.89 34.28
N ASN A 772 -13.92 2.87 33.60
CA ASN A 772 -12.96 1.93 34.17
C ASN A 772 -11.66 2.64 34.63
N LEU A 773 -11.17 3.62 33.85
CA LEU A 773 -9.98 4.41 34.23
C LEU A 773 -10.24 5.32 35.43
N ILE A 774 -11.42 5.96 35.50
CA ILE A 774 -11.83 6.76 36.66
C ILE A 774 -11.99 5.86 37.89
N GLN A 775 -12.63 4.70 37.75
CA GLN A 775 -12.76 3.72 38.83
C GLN A 775 -11.39 3.24 39.31
N PHE A 776 -10.46 2.93 38.39
CA PHE A 776 -9.08 2.58 38.73
C PHE A 776 -8.37 3.71 39.50
N SER A 777 -8.59 4.98 39.11
CA SER A 777 -8.05 6.15 39.83
C SER A 777 -8.49 6.24 41.29
N LEU A 778 -9.69 5.74 41.59
CA LEU A 778 -10.27 5.70 42.93
C LEU A 778 -9.80 4.49 43.72
N CYS A 779 -9.48 3.39 43.04
CA CYS A 779 -9.01 2.14 43.67
C CYS A 779 -7.53 2.13 44.06
N VAL A 780 -6.72 3.12 43.64
CA VAL A 780 -5.29 3.17 43.99
C VAL A 780 -5.08 3.16 45.51
N GLN A 781 -4.05 2.45 45.97
CA GLN A 781 -3.74 2.28 47.40
C GLN A 781 -2.86 3.43 47.92
N ARG A 782 -3.29 4.66 47.65
CA ARG A 782 -2.59 5.89 48.06
C ARG A 782 -3.46 6.69 49.02
N ARG A 783 -2.88 7.77 49.57
CA ARG A 783 -3.62 8.69 50.46
C ARG A 783 -4.73 9.43 49.72
N GLU A 784 -4.47 9.80 48.48
CA GLU A 784 -5.38 10.52 47.59
C GLU A 784 -5.60 9.67 46.34
N PRO A 785 -6.76 9.80 45.66
CA PRO A 785 -6.97 9.22 44.34
C PRO A 785 -5.89 9.66 43.35
N ALA A 786 -5.63 8.83 42.34
CA ALA A 786 -4.78 9.25 41.23
C ALA A 786 -5.47 10.38 40.45
N VAL A 787 -4.68 11.36 40.01
CA VAL A 787 -5.20 12.43 39.14
C VAL A 787 -5.50 11.82 37.78
N MET A 788 -6.68 12.09 37.23
CA MET A 788 -7.12 11.59 35.93
C MET A 788 -7.31 12.75 34.96
N MET A 789 -6.59 12.72 33.84
CA MET A 789 -6.67 13.70 32.76
C MET A 789 -7.33 13.08 31.53
N PHE A 790 -8.59 13.43 31.31
CA PHE A 790 -9.34 13.02 30.13
C PHE A 790 -9.15 14.03 28.99
N CYS A 791 -8.53 13.61 27.89
CA CYS A 791 -8.42 14.44 26.70
C CYS A 791 -9.76 14.45 25.94
N SER A 792 -10.56 15.50 26.19
CA SER A 792 -11.79 15.82 25.46
C SER A 792 -11.49 16.68 24.23
N SER A 793 -12.52 17.27 23.62
CA SER A 793 -12.44 18.01 22.35
C SER A 793 -13.35 19.23 22.40
N ILE A 794 -12.97 20.31 21.70
CA ILE A 794 -13.85 21.48 21.52
C ILE A 794 -15.19 21.13 20.85
N SER A 795 -15.28 19.99 20.16
CA SER A 795 -16.52 19.49 19.53
C SER A 795 -17.68 19.28 20.50
N THR A 796 -17.41 19.20 21.82
CA THR A 796 -18.44 19.03 22.85
C THR A 796 -19.31 20.28 23.06
N ALA A 797 -18.88 21.45 22.57
CA ALA A 797 -19.56 22.72 22.81
C ALA A 797 -19.87 23.53 21.53
N LEU A 798 -19.66 22.97 20.34
CA LEU A 798 -19.81 23.72 19.08
C LEU A 798 -21.26 24.14 18.76
N ARG A 799 -22.27 23.41 19.28
CA ARG A 799 -23.69 23.77 19.17
C ARG A 799 -24.17 24.67 20.33
N SER A 800 -23.30 24.99 21.29
CA SER A 800 -23.65 25.91 22.39
C SER A 800 -24.26 27.21 21.84
N PRO A 801 -25.30 27.76 22.49
CA PRO A 801 -25.89 29.04 22.06
C PRO A 801 -24.94 30.22 22.28
N SER A 802 -23.98 30.11 23.22
CA SER A 802 -23.00 31.15 23.49
C SER A 802 -21.91 31.20 22.41
N ALA A 803 -21.44 32.42 22.07
CA ALA A 803 -20.27 32.60 21.23
C ALA A 803 -18.96 32.33 22.00
N GLU A 804 -18.95 32.64 23.30
CA GLU A 804 -17.82 32.39 24.21
C GLU A 804 -18.11 31.15 25.06
N ILE A 805 -17.24 30.16 24.98
CA ILE A 805 -17.35 28.90 25.71
C ILE A 805 -16.43 28.96 26.93
N LEU A 806 -17.04 28.97 28.11
CA LEU A 806 -16.33 29.01 29.39
C LEU A 806 -15.75 27.64 29.78
N GLU A 807 -14.81 27.63 30.72
CA GLU A 807 -14.18 26.42 31.27
C GLU A 807 -15.05 25.75 32.34
N GLN A 808 -16.29 25.44 31.95
CA GLN A 808 -17.31 24.83 32.79
C GLN A 808 -18.11 23.77 32.00
N PRO A 809 -18.81 22.85 32.69
CA PRO A 809 -19.70 21.88 32.03
C PRO A 809 -20.73 22.57 31.14
N VAL A 810 -21.10 21.91 30.04
CA VAL A 810 -22.13 22.38 29.09
C VAL A 810 -23.25 21.34 29.00
N ASP A 811 -24.42 21.77 28.55
CA ASP A 811 -25.59 20.89 28.38
C ASP A 811 -25.38 19.89 27.24
N LEU A 812 -26.04 18.73 27.32
CA LEU A 812 -25.88 17.62 26.36
C LEU A 812 -26.22 18.00 24.91
N ASP A 813 -27.07 19.00 24.71
CA ASP A 813 -27.46 19.53 23.41
C ASP A 813 -26.39 20.44 22.76
N CYS A 814 -25.32 20.78 23.49
CA CYS A 814 -24.23 21.63 23.00
C CYS A 814 -23.25 20.89 22.07
N ALA A 815 -23.35 19.56 21.97
CA ALA A 815 -22.61 18.76 21.01
C ALA A 815 -23.43 18.46 19.75
N PHE A 816 -22.74 18.28 18.64
CA PHE A 816 -23.28 17.62 17.46
C PHE A 816 -22.37 16.44 17.10
N MET A 817 -22.83 15.53 16.22
CA MET A 817 -22.15 14.32 15.74
C MET A 817 -21.76 13.29 16.84
N GLY A 818 -21.75 11.99 16.50
CA GLY A 818 -21.46 10.91 17.46
C GLY A 818 -20.14 11.09 18.22
N TYR A 819 -19.08 11.56 17.54
CA TYR A 819 -17.81 11.88 18.20
C TYR A 819 -17.93 12.99 19.26
N GLY A 820 -18.56 14.12 18.91
CA GLY A 820 -18.75 15.24 19.84
C GLY A 820 -19.66 14.87 21.00
N GLN A 821 -20.74 14.15 20.71
CA GLN A 821 -21.68 13.63 21.71
C GLN A 821 -20.98 12.66 22.68
N SER A 822 -20.18 11.71 22.17
CA SER A 822 -19.46 10.74 23.01
C SER A 822 -18.46 11.40 23.97
N LYS A 823 -17.74 12.43 23.51
CA LYS A 823 -16.82 13.21 24.35
C LYS A 823 -17.56 14.00 25.41
N LEU A 824 -18.73 14.56 25.08
CA LEU A 824 -19.55 15.30 26.02
C LEU A 824 -20.15 14.39 27.11
N ILE A 825 -20.57 13.16 26.76
CA ILE A 825 -20.90 12.12 27.74
C ILE A 825 -19.73 11.90 28.70
N GLY A 826 -18.51 11.79 28.16
CA GLY A 826 -17.29 11.65 28.97
C GLY A 826 -17.06 12.83 29.92
N GLU A 827 -17.28 14.07 29.48
CA GLU A 827 -17.19 15.26 30.35
C GLU A 827 -18.21 15.22 31.49
N GLN A 828 -19.44 14.78 31.22
CA GLN A 828 -20.48 14.62 32.25
C GLN A 828 -20.13 13.51 33.25
N ILE A 829 -19.57 12.40 32.78
CA ILE A 829 -19.07 11.31 33.65
C ILE A 829 -17.95 11.83 34.56
N VAL A 830 -17.00 12.60 34.03
CA VAL A 830 -15.92 13.22 34.82
C VAL A 830 -16.47 14.21 35.86
N SER A 831 -17.43 15.06 35.47
CA SER A 831 -18.14 15.98 36.38
C SER A 831 -18.85 15.23 37.52
N LYS A 832 -19.57 14.15 37.22
CA LYS A 832 -20.24 13.31 38.23
C LYS A 832 -19.22 12.54 39.11
N ALA A 833 -18.11 12.07 38.54
CA ALA A 833 -17.04 11.42 39.28
C ALA A 833 -16.38 12.36 40.31
N ARG A 834 -16.20 13.64 39.97
CA ARG A 834 -15.68 14.67 40.90
C ARG A 834 -16.54 14.81 42.14
N ARG A 835 -17.87 14.75 41.99
CA ARG A 835 -18.81 14.75 43.12
C ARG A 835 -18.69 13.51 44.01
N SER A 836 -18.16 12.41 43.46
CA SER A 836 -17.90 11.16 44.17
C SER A 836 -16.49 11.09 44.81
N GLY A 837 -15.71 12.18 44.73
CA GLY A 837 -14.38 12.30 45.32
C GLY A 837 -13.23 11.99 44.35
N ALA A 838 -13.49 11.75 43.06
CA ALA A 838 -12.43 11.55 42.09
C ALA A 838 -11.63 12.83 41.85
N ARG A 839 -10.38 12.69 41.41
CA ARG A 839 -9.51 13.81 40.97
C ARG A 839 -9.41 13.82 39.44
N ALA A 840 -10.57 13.85 38.79
CA ALA A 840 -10.69 13.72 37.34
C ALA A 840 -11.02 15.05 36.65
N TYR A 841 -10.35 15.35 35.54
CA TYR A 841 -10.48 16.60 34.81
C TYR A 841 -10.60 16.33 33.31
N SER A 842 -11.46 17.09 32.64
CA SER A 842 -11.65 17.03 31.19
C SER A 842 -10.95 18.21 30.52
N LEU A 843 -10.16 17.90 29.50
CA LEU A 843 -9.36 18.84 28.75
C LEU A 843 -9.97 19.00 27.36
N ARG A 844 -10.72 20.07 27.09
CA ARG A 844 -11.29 20.38 25.77
C ARG A 844 -10.21 20.89 24.84
N ILE A 845 -9.65 19.98 24.04
CA ILE A 845 -8.51 20.30 23.16
C ILE A 845 -9.01 20.88 21.83
N GLY A 846 -8.43 22.02 21.44
CA GLY A 846 -8.68 22.70 20.16
C GLY A 846 -7.90 22.10 18.98
N GLN A 847 -7.65 22.91 17.95
CA GLN A 847 -6.87 22.47 16.79
C GLN A 847 -5.42 22.22 17.17
N VAL A 848 -5.03 20.94 17.24
CA VAL A 848 -3.64 20.54 17.44
C VAL A 848 -2.86 20.74 16.13
N SER A 849 -1.68 21.32 16.25
CA SER A 849 -0.73 21.51 15.14
C SER A 849 0.55 20.72 15.34
N GLY A 850 1.43 20.74 14.35
CA GLY A 850 2.71 20.04 14.40
C GLY A 850 3.62 20.46 15.56
N HIS A 851 4.78 19.81 15.67
CA HIS A 851 5.76 20.15 16.70
C HIS A 851 6.36 21.55 16.45
N SER A 852 6.31 22.44 17.44
CA SER A 852 6.64 23.87 17.31
C SER A 852 8.05 24.17 16.76
N LYS A 853 9.01 23.27 16.99
CA LYS A 853 10.43 23.42 16.58
C LYS A 853 10.85 22.54 15.41
N LYS A 854 10.22 21.37 15.25
CA LYS A 854 10.60 20.39 14.22
C LYS A 854 9.78 20.54 12.94
N GLY A 855 8.59 21.14 13.02
CA GLY A 855 7.74 21.36 11.86
C GLY A 855 6.83 20.19 11.51
N LEU A 856 7.11 19.00 12.07
CA LEU A 856 6.40 17.74 11.82
C LEU A 856 4.92 17.84 12.16
N TRP A 857 4.11 18.07 11.13
CA TRP A 857 2.65 17.96 11.16
C TRP A 857 2.23 16.85 10.19
N ASN A 858 1.41 15.92 10.68
CA ASN A 858 0.79 14.86 9.90
C ASN A 858 0.12 15.44 8.64
N ASP A 859 0.63 15.08 7.47
CA ASP A 859 0.22 15.65 6.19
C ASP A 859 -1.04 15.01 5.59
N SER A 860 -1.60 14.02 6.30
CA SER A 860 -2.89 13.40 5.97
C SER A 860 -4.08 14.10 6.65
N GLU A 861 -3.84 15.13 7.47
CA GLU A 861 -4.89 15.92 8.09
C GLU A 861 -5.48 16.97 7.13
N ALA A 862 -6.75 17.33 7.33
CA ALA A 862 -7.51 18.21 6.44
C ALA A 862 -6.80 19.53 6.12
N LEU A 863 -6.23 20.19 7.13
CA LEU A 863 -5.58 21.48 6.93
C LEU A 863 -4.25 21.36 6.12
N PRO A 864 -3.29 20.49 6.49
CA PRO A 864 -2.12 20.22 5.64
C PRO A 864 -2.48 19.79 4.21
N LEU A 865 -3.52 18.97 4.02
CA LEU A 865 -3.99 18.56 2.71
C LEU A 865 -4.53 19.75 1.89
N MET A 866 -5.31 20.63 2.51
CA MET A 866 -5.76 21.88 1.88
C MET A 866 -4.58 22.73 1.44
N ILE A 867 -3.57 22.92 2.31
CA ILE A 867 -2.37 23.70 1.99
C ILE A 867 -1.57 23.03 0.86
N ARG A 868 -1.45 21.70 0.87
CA ARG A 868 -0.76 20.92 -0.18
C ARG A 868 -1.40 21.08 -1.55
N SER A 869 -2.72 21.29 -1.61
CA SER A 869 -3.43 21.56 -2.88
C SER A 869 -2.89 22.80 -3.62
N ALA A 870 -2.20 23.71 -2.93
CA ALA A 870 -1.50 24.84 -3.55
C ALA A 870 -0.50 24.37 -4.62
N LEU A 871 0.19 23.26 -4.39
CA LEU A 871 1.23 22.73 -5.28
C LEU A 871 0.66 22.19 -6.59
N THR A 872 -0.63 21.85 -6.61
CA THR A 872 -1.30 21.20 -7.75
C THR A 872 -2.30 22.11 -8.44
N LEU A 873 -3.17 22.77 -7.65
CA LEU A 873 -4.20 23.68 -8.15
C LEU A 873 -3.65 25.07 -8.45
N GLY A 874 -2.47 25.41 -7.92
CA GLY A 874 -1.96 26.77 -7.91
C GLY A 874 -2.89 27.75 -7.17
N ALA A 875 -3.74 27.26 -6.27
CA ALA A 875 -4.72 28.08 -5.57
C ALA A 875 -4.99 27.57 -4.15
N LEU A 876 -5.27 28.50 -3.23
CA LEU A 876 -5.80 28.22 -1.89
C LEU A 876 -7.04 29.06 -1.61
N PRO A 877 -7.99 28.56 -0.80
CA PRO A 877 -9.20 29.31 -0.51
C PRO A 877 -8.90 30.50 0.40
N GLU A 878 -9.53 31.63 0.14
CA GLU A 878 -9.63 32.75 1.06
C GLU A 878 -10.79 32.50 2.02
N LEU A 879 -10.48 32.29 3.30
CA LEU A 879 -11.45 32.01 4.35
C LEU A 879 -11.50 33.18 5.34
N SER A 880 -12.70 33.65 5.66
CA SER A 880 -12.92 34.71 6.68
C SER A 880 -12.93 34.12 8.09
N GLN A 881 -11.86 33.44 8.49
CA GLN A 881 -11.75 32.76 9.78
C GLN A 881 -10.46 33.11 10.55
N THR A 882 -10.53 33.01 11.87
CA THR A 882 -9.37 33.05 12.76
C THR A 882 -8.90 31.65 13.10
N CYS A 883 -7.59 31.50 13.31
CA CYS A 883 -6.93 30.23 13.59
C CYS A 883 -6.37 30.25 15.01
N SER A 884 -6.72 29.26 15.82
CA SER A 884 -6.22 29.03 17.18
C SER A 884 -5.48 27.68 17.22
N TRP A 885 -4.27 27.64 16.66
CA TRP A 885 -3.48 26.39 16.59
C TRP A 885 -2.61 26.21 17.83
N LEU A 886 -2.63 25.01 18.40
CA LEU A 886 -1.83 24.64 19.55
C LEU A 886 -0.80 23.58 19.14
N PRO A 887 0.52 23.87 19.16
CA PRO A 887 1.55 22.88 18.86
C PRO A 887 1.50 21.69 19.84
N VAL A 888 1.68 20.48 19.31
CA VAL A 888 1.51 19.24 20.07
C VAL A 888 2.50 19.10 21.25
N ASP A 889 3.71 19.64 21.12
CA ASP A 889 4.71 19.68 22.20
C ASP A 889 4.29 20.62 23.33
N ASN A 890 3.78 21.81 23.00
CA ASN A 890 3.22 22.73 24.00
C ASN A 890 1.97 22.18 24.68
N LEU A 891 1.11 21.47 23.93
CA LEU A 891 -0.04 20.76 24.49
C LEU A 891 0.40 19.68 25.48
N ALA A 892 1.42 18.88 25.13
CA ALA A 892 1.95 17.85 26.02
C ALA A 892 2.47 18.44 27.34
N SER A 893 3.29 19.51 27.29
CA SER A 893 3.74 20.20 28.49
C SER A 893 2.58 20.77 29.30
N THR A 894 1.57 21.34 28.63
CA THR A 894 0.37 21.89 29.30
C THR A 894 -0.42 20.82 30.05
N ILE A 895 -0.63 19.64 29.45
CA ILE A 895 -1.32 18.53 30.11
C ILE A 895 -0.60 18.12 31.40
N LEU A 896 0.74 18.04 31.37
CA LEU A 896 1.54 17.66 32.54
C LEU A 896 1.57 18.75 33.62
N GLU A 897 1.64 20.02 33.24
CA GLU A 897 1.56 21.14 34.18
C GLU A 897 0.19 21.22 34.86
N LEU A 898 -0.90 21.06 34.11
CA LEU A 898 -2.23 20.94 34.67
C LEU A 898 -2.34 19.74 35.62
N ALA A 899 -1.76 18.59 35.26
CA ALA A 899 -1.74 17.41 36.11
C ALA A 899 -1.05 17.68 37.46
N ARG A 900 0.08 18.40 37.45
CA ARG A 900 0.79 18.80 38.67
C ARG A 900 -0.01 19.80 39.50
N THR A 901 -0.63 20.79 38.88
CA THR A 901 -1.47 21.78 39.59
C THR A 901 -2.70 21.11 40.22
N CYS A 902 -3.38 20.24 39.47
CA CYS A 902 -4.49 19.43 40.00
C CYS A 902 -4.04 18.43 41.08
N ALA A 903 -2.77 17.99 41.05
CA ALA A 903 -2.18 17.15 42.09
C ALA A 903 -1.93 17.90 43.42
N THR A 904 -1.79 19.23 43.41
CA THR A 904 -1.46 20.04 44.60
C THR A 904 -2.63 20.86 45.15
N SER A 905 -3.68 21.11 44.37
CA SER A 905 -4.86 21.87 44.78
C SER A 905 -5.63 21.21 45.94
N ASN A 906 -5.21 21.49 47.16
CA ASN A 906 -6.00 21.33 48.39
C ASN A 906 -6.89 22.58 48.59
N ILE A 907 -8.02 22.64 47.89
CA ILE A 907 -9.06 23.68 48.04
C ILE A 907 -10.39 22.96 47.72
N VAL A 908 -11.38 22.71 48.60
CA VAL A 908 -11.80 23.17 49.93
C VAL A 908 -12.39 21.96 50.66
N GLY A 909 -11.99 21.66 51.89
CA GLY A 909 -12.63 20.59 52.66
C GLY A 909 -12.31 20.54 54.16
N GLU A 910 -11.06 20.78 54.57
CA GLU A 910 -10.68 20.45 55.96
C GLU A 910 -9.98 21.54 56.78
N SER A 911 -9.80 22.76 56.27
CA SER A 911 -9.05 23.80 57.01
C SER A 911 -9.74 25.14 57.23
N GLN A 912 -11.08 25.19 57.12
CA GLN A 912 -11.89 26.23 57.77
C GLN A 912 -13.15 25.65 58.42
N ALA A 913 -12.95 24.83 59.45
CA ALA A 913 -13.99 24.57 60.45
C ALA A 913 -14.14 25.80 61.37
N SER A 914 -14.65 26.91 60.81
CA SER A 914 -15.28 27.96 61.60
C SER A 914 -16.17 28.83 60.71
N ASN A 915 -17.46 28.55 60.79
CA ASN A 915 -18.59 29.43 60.53
C ASN A 915 -18.94 29.86 59.09
N SER A 916 -20.09 29.32 58.66
CA SER A 916 -21.17 29.95 57.89
C SER A 916 -21.27 29.70 56.38
N SER A 917 -22.51 29.39 55.98
CA SER A 917 -23.11 29.40 54.64
C SER A 917 -22.70 28.29 53.64
N MET A 918 -23.72 27.72 52.99
CA MET A 918 -23.62 26.79 51.88
C MET A 918 -22.66 27.35 50.82
N VAL A 919 -21.44 26.81 50.74
CA VAL A 919 -20.57 27.06 49.58
C VAL A 919 -21.14 26.21 48.44
N GLU A 920 -21.69 26.87 47.44
CA GLU A 920 -22.20 26.24 46.22
C GLU A 920 -21.08 25.42 45.57
N TYR A 921 -21.34 24.15 45.26
CA TYR A 921 -20.36 23.30 44.58
C TYR A 921 -20.13 23.84 43.17
N ILE A 922 -18.96 24.45 42.94
CA ILE A 922 -18.54 24.92 41.62
C ILE A 922 -17.77 23.78 40.95
N ASP A 923 -18.28 23.31 39.81
CA ASP A 923 -17.61 22.27 39.04
C ASP A 923 -16.39 22.82 38.30
N ASP A 924 -15.21 22.55 38.84
CA ASP A 924 -13.93 22.93 38.28
C ASP A 924 -13.26 21.81 37.47
N SER A 925 -14.02 20.86 36.92
CA SER A 925 -13.45 19.72 36.19
C SER A 925 -13.00 20.02 34.77
N ILE A 926 -13.45 21.14 34.17
CA ILE A 926 -13.21 21.44 32.76
C ILE A 926 -12.06 22.44 32.58
N PHE A 927 -11.20 22.18 31.59
CA PHE A 927 -10.21 23.12 31.07
C PHE A 927 -10.33 23.23 29.56
N ASN A 928 -10.23 24.44 29.02
CA ASN A 928 -10.15 24.66 27.58
C ASN A 928 -8.69 24.78 27.16
N LEU A 929 -8.25 23.91 26.26
CA LEU A 929 -6.89 23.87 25.72
C LEU A 929 -6.89 24.36 24.28
N CYS A 930 -7.03 25.67 24.14
CA CYS A 930 -6.93 26.40 22.87
C CYS A 930 -5.78 27.41 22.95
N ASN A 931 -5.28 27.87 21.81
CA ASN A 931 -4.30 28.95 21.79
C ASN A 931 -5.03 30.30 21.86
N SER A 932 -4.82 31.07 22.93
CA SER A 932 -5.43 32.40 23.10
C SER A 932 -4.89 33.45 22.13
N ARG A 933 -3.78 33.17 21.44
CA ARG A 933 -3.19 34.01 20.39
C ARG A 933 -3.63 33.53 19.00
N GLU A 934 -4.80 34.01 18.61
CA GLU A 934 -5.34 33.78 17.27
C GLU A 934 -4.57 34.56 16.19
N PHE A 935 -4.58 34.03 14.97
CA PHE A 935 -4.13 34.74 13.76
C PHE A 935 -5.14 34.57 12.64
N THR A 936 -5.16 35.48 11.67
CA THR A 936 -6.12 35.39 10.55
C THR A 936 -5.65 34.40 9.50
N TRP A 937 -6.60 33.78 8.80
CA TRP A 937 -6.30 32.95 7.64
C TRP A 937 -5.51 33.71 6.56
N SER A 938 -5.79 35.00 6.36
CA SER A 938 -5.03 35.84 5.42
C SER A 938 -3.55 35.95 5.79
N SER A 939 -3.23 36.07 7.08
CA SER A 939 -1.84 36.08 7.55
C SER A 939 -1.14 34.72 7.32
N LEU A 940 -1.86 33.60 7.46
CA LEU A 940 -1.36 32.27 7.10
C LEU A 940 -0.95 32.21 5.62
N LEU A 941 -1.85 32.62 4.71
CA LEU A 941 -1.57 32.61 3.28
C LEU A 941 -0.35 33.48 2.94
N HIS A 942 -0.21 34.64 3.59
CA HIS A 942 0.95 35.52 3.41
C HIS A 942 2.28 34.85 3.85
N VAL A 943 2.28 34.17 5.00
CA VAL A 943 3.47 33.44 5.47
C VAL A 943 3.83 32.29 4.54
N LEU A 944 2.84 31.52 4.05
CA LEU A 944 3.07 30.44 3.09
C LEU A 944 3.74 30.95 1.80
N LYS A 945 3.25 32.06 1.24
CA LYS A 945 3.87 32.71 0.07
C LYS A 945 5.32 33.09 0.33
N ASN A 946 5.61 33.70 1.48
CA ASN A 946 6.97 34.07 1.87
C ASN A 946 7.89 32.87 2.11
N CYS A 947 7.35 31.68 2.35
CA CYS A 947 8.10 30.43 2.50
C CYS A 947 8.33 29.69 1.17
N GLY A 948 7.82 30.21 0.05
CA GLY A 948 8.06 29.65 -1.30
C GLY A 948 6.87 28.95 -1.94
N PHE A 949 5.71 28.86 -1.27
CA PHE A 949 4.50 28.33 -1.88
C PHE A 949 4.00 29.27 -2.99
N ARG A 950 3.67 28.72 -4.16
CA ARG A 950 3.15 29.47 -5.30
C ARG A 950 1.67 29.16 -5.49
N PHE A 951 0.80 30.13 -5.19
CA PHE A 951 -0.65 30.00 -5.37
C PHE A 951 -1.36 31.35 -5.42
N ASP A 952 -2.54 31.37 -6.04
CA ASP A 952 -3.52 32.45 -5.97
C ASP A 952 -4.48 32.22 -4.79
N ALA A 953 -4.82 33.29 -4.06
CA ALA A 953 -5.89 33.23 -3.07
C ALA A 953 -7.22 33.46 -3.80
N VAL A 954 -8.15 32.52 -3.70
CA VAL A 954 -9.43 32.54 -4.45
C VAL A 954 -10.61 32.31 -3.51
N PRO A 955 -11.85 32.74 -3.85
CA PRO A 955 -13.03 32.43 -3.04
C PRO A 955 -13.17 30.93 -2.78
N PHE A 956 -13.68 30.53 -1.60
CA PHE A 956 -13.83 29.13 -1.21
C PHE A 956 -14.55 28.28 -2.27
N GLU A 957 -15.66 28.78 -2.81
CA GLU A 957 -16.44 28.10 -3.85
C GLU A 957 -15.64 27.87 -5.13
N GLU A 958 -14.78 28.82 -5.50
CA GLU A 958 -13.90 28.68 -6.66
C GLU A 958 -12.81 27.63 -6.39
N TRP A 959 -12.21 27.65 -5.21
CA TRP A 959 -11.24 26.62 -4.80
C TRP A 959 -11.88 25.23 -4.76
N LEU A 960 -13.08 25.10 -4.19
CA LEU A 960 -13.83 23.84 -4.13
C LEU A 960 -14.15 23.32 -5.53
N LEU A 961 -14.52 24.20 -6.46
CA LEU A 961 -14.77 23.84 -7.85
C LEU A 961 -13.49 23.41 -8.59
N ARG A 962 -12.35 24.08 -8.33
CA ARG A 962 -11.03 23.63 -8.84
C ARG A 962 -10.65 22.27 -8.25
N LEU A 963 -10.96 22.04 -6.98
CA LEU A 963 -10.71 20.77 -6.31
C LEU A 963 -11.58 19.64 -6.88
N ARG A 964 -12.88 19.88 -7.11
CA ARG A 964 -13.78 18.94 -7.82
C ARG A 964 -13.33 18.67 -9.26
N ARG A 965 -12.77 19.66 -9.97
CA ARG A 965 -12.15 19.43 -11.29
C ARG A 965 -10.90 18.56 -11.21
N SER A 966 -10.11 18.68 -10.15
CA SER A 966 -8.96 17.81 -9.90
C SER A 966 -9.39 16.37 -9.62
N GLU A 967 -10.47 16.19 -8.84
CA GLU A 967 -11.13 14.89 -8.64
C GLU A 967 -11.64 14.28 -9.95
N MET A 968 -12.36 15.05 -10.78
CA MET A 968 -12.83 14.58 -12.09
C MET A 968 -11.69 14.18 -13.05
N ARG A 969 -10.47 14.66 -12.82
CA ARG A 969 -9.27 14.29 -13.59
C ARG A 969 -8.51 13.10 -13.01
N GLY A 970 -8.96 12.51 -11.89
CA GLY A 970 -8.30 11.38 -11.24
C GLY A 970 -6.94 11.75 -10.64
N GLU A 971 -6.80 12.98 -10.14
CA GLU A 971 -5.53 13.49 -9.60
C GLU A 971 -5.36 13.20 -8.09
N GLU A 972 -5.98 12.17 -7.51
CA GLU A 972 -6.03 11.96 -6.05
C GLU A 972 -4.67 11.64 -5.41
N LEU A 973 -3.73 11.11 -6.19
CA LEU A 973 -2.33 10.88 -5.75
C LEU A 973 -1.51 12.17 -5.80
N VAL A 974 -1.82 13.07 -6.74
CA VAL A 974 -1.09 14.32 -6.98
C VAL A 974 -1.62 15.41 -6.06
N ASN A 975 -2.94 15.50 -5.92
CA ASN A 975 -3.68 16.39 -5.04
C ASN A 975 -4.50 15.62 -4.00
N PRO A 976 -3.88 15.15 -2.90
CA PRO A 976 -4.56 14.39 -1.87
C PRO A 976 -5.74 15.11 -1.18
N ALA A 977 -5.88 16.43 -1.32
CA ALA A 977 -6.99 17.19 -0.75
C ALA A 977 -8.35 16.80 -1.35
N VAL A 978 -8.40 16.23 -2.56
CA VAL A 978 -9.65 15.80 -3.20
C VAL A 978 -10.40 14.75 -2.36
N LYS A 979 -9.67 13.96 -1.57
CA LYS A 979 -10.24 12.95 -0.66
C LYS A 979 -11.17 13.52 0.41
N LEU A 980 -11.10 14.83 0.67
CA LEU A 980 -11.82 15.52 1.73
C LEU A 980 -12.76 16.63 1.23
N ILE A 981 -13.16 16.61 -0.05
CA ILE A 981 -14.07 17.61 -0.64
C ILE A 981 -15.33 17.81 0.21
N HIS A 982 -16.02 16.72 0.58
CA HIS A 982 -17.24 16.79 1.40
C HIS A 982 -16.97 17.38 2.79
N HIS A 983 -15.85 17.03 3.41
CA HIS A 983 -15.45 17.59 4.70
C HIS A 983 -15.23 19.10 4.62
N TYR A 984 -14.54 19.61 3.59
CA TYR A 984 -14.36 21.05 3.41
C TYR A 984 -15.68 21.77 3.14
N GLU A 985 -16.57 21.17 2.35
CA GLU A 985 -17.89 21.72 2.07
C GLU A 985 -18.76 21.80 3.34
N MET A 986 -18.71 20.79 4.20
CA MET A 986 -19.38 20.84 5.51
C MET A 986 -18.79 21.92 6.43
N MET A 987 -17.46 22.04 6.49
CA MET A 987 -16.78 22.92 7.45
C MET A 987 -16.76 24.39 7.03
N HIS A 988 -16.73 24.68 5.72
CA HIS A 988 -16.56 26.03 5.19
C HIS A 988 -17.66 26.46 4.22
N GLY A 989 -18.59 25.56 3.89
CA GLY A 989 -19.79 25.89 3.11
C GLY A 989 -20.80 26.72 3.90
N LYS A 990 -21.85 27.16 3.21
CA LYS A 990 -22.89 28.08 3.75
C LYS A 990 -23.80 27.48 4.85
N SER A 991 -23.48 26.31 5.39
CA SER A 991 -24.37 25.49 6.23
C SER A 991 -24.17 25.64 7.74
N LEU A 992 -23.12 26.30 8.24
CA LEU A 992 -22.95 26.52 9.69
C LEU A 992 -23.75 27.75 10.13
N GLN A 993 -24.96 27.52 10.64
CA GLN A 993 -25.88 28.56 11.13
C GLN A 993 -25.39 29.27 12.41
N ASN A 994 -24.42 28.69 13.12
CA ASN A 994 -23.82 29.28 14.32
C ASN A 994 -22.39 29.71 14.00
N GLY A 995 -22.10 31.02 14.10
CA GLY A 995 -20.78 31.60 13.83
C GLY A 995 -19.64 31.02 14.69
N PRO A 996 -18.38 31.47 14.47
CA PRO A 996 -17.20 30.92 15.13
C PRO A 996 -17.30 30.98 16.66
N LYS A 997 -16.88 29.90 17.32
CA LYS A 997 -16.88 29.78 18.79
C LYS A 997 -15.50 30.12 19.34
N ARG A 998 -15.48 30.92 20.42
CA ARG A 998 -14.25 31.29 21.14
C ARG A 998 -14.20 30.57 22.47
N PHE A 999 -13.20 29.72 22.67
CA PHE A 999 -13.01 29.00 23.92
C PHE A 999 -12.14 29.83 24.86
N ILE A 1000 -12.67 30.19 26.02
CA ILE A 1000 -11.96 30.97 27.03
C ILE A 1000 -10.98 30.05 27.76
N THR A 1001 -9.73 30.48 27.96
CA THR A 1001 -8.64 29.64 28.48
C THR A 1001 -8.02 30.17 29.78
N GLU A 1002 -8.68 31.11 30.46
CA GLU A 1002 -8.11 31.81 31.62
C GLU A 1002 -7.69 30.88 32.77
N LYS A 1003 -8.49 29.86 33.07
CA LYS A 1003 -8.24 28.90 34.15
C LYS A 1003 -7.09 27.97 33.75
N ALA A 1004 -7.08 27.49 32.51
CA ALA A 1004 -5.96 26.71 31.98
C ALA A 1004 -4.65 27.53 31.98
N GLU A 1005 -4.69 28.81 31.57
CA GLU A 1005 -3.53 29.72 31.57
C GLU A 1005 -3.05 30.04 32.99
N ARG A 1006 -3.93 30.14 33.99
CA ARG A 1006 -3.49 30.31 35.38
C ARG A 1006 -2.75 29.09 35.92
N SER A 1007 -3.01 27.91 35.36
CA SER A 1007 -2.57 26.61 35.89
C SER A 1007 -1.45 25.96 35.07
N SER A 1008 -1.13 26.50 33.88
CA SER A 1008 -0.10 26.03 32.95
C SER A 1008 0.74 27.20 32.47
N VAL A 1009 2.03 27.18 32.83
CA VAL A 1009 3.04 28.12 32.35
C VAL A 1009 3.26 27.94 30.85
N ALA A 1010 3.21 26.72 30.33
CA ALA A 1010 3.32 26.46 28.89
C ALA A 1010 2.20 27.16 28.10
N LEU A 1011 1.01 27.28 28.67
CA LEU A 1011 -0.12 28.02 28.08
C LEU A 1011 -0.05 29.54 28.40
N GLN A 1012 0.42 29.93 29.60
CA GLN A 1012 0.54 31.32 30.06
C GLN A 1012 1.70 32.10 29.39
N ASN A 1013 2.91 31.53 29.44
CA ASN A 1013 4.14 32.07 28.87
C ASN A 1013 4.25 31.75 27.38
N GLY A 1014 3.58 30.69 26.92
CA GLY A 1014 3.40 30.39 25.51
C GLY A 1014 2.38 31.32 24.88
N ARG A 1015 2.62 32.64 24.87
CA ARG A 1015 2.02 33.55 23.89
C ARG A 1015 2.49 33.11 22.50
N LEU A 1016 2.04 31.93 22.06
CA LEU A 1016 2.46 31.19 20.89
C LEU A 1016 1.93 31.96 19.71
N ARG A 1017 2.68 32.97 19.32
CA ARG A 1017 2.40 33.74 18.13
C ARG A 1017 2.87 32.86 16.99
N ILE A 1018 2.00 31.97 16.56
CA ILE A 1018 2.28 30.94 15.55
C ILE A 1018 2.99 31.54 14.33
N ILE A 1019 2.64 32.78 13.99
CA ILE A 1019 3.30 33.57 12.94
C ILE A 1019 4.57 34.26 13.45
N ASP A 1020 4.49 35.11 14.48
CA ASP A 1020 5.61 35.99 14.88
C ASP A 1020 6.81 35.21 15.44
N ASP A 1021 6.56 34.09 16.12
CA ASP A 1021 7.60 33.22 16.69
C ASP A 1021 8.17 32.25 15.64
N GLY A 1022 7.70 32.31 14.39
CA GLY A 1022 8.23 31.53 13.27
C GLY A 1022 7.80 30.07 13.24
N ILE A 1023 6.85 29.66 14.08
CA ILE A 1023 6.35 28.28 14.16
C ILE A 1023 5.69 27.86 12.83
N LEU A 1024 4.84 28.70 12.25
CA LEU A 1024 4.24 28.45 10.94
C LEU A 1024 5.29 28.36 9.83
N ARG A 1025 6.37 29.14 9.93
CA ARG A 1025 7.49 29.04 8.99
C ARG A 1025 8.20 27.70 9.11
N CYS A 1026 8.27 27.14 10.32
CA CYS A 1026 8.79 25.79 10.54
C CYS A 1026 7.90 24.74 9.85
N TYR A 1027 6.57 24.79 10.06
CA TYR A 1027 5.61 23.92 9.37
C TYR A 1027 5.72 24.03 7.85
N ALA A 1028 5.71 25.26 7.32
CA ALA A 1028 5.77 25.52 5.88
C ALA A 1028 7.06 24.99 5.23
N LYS A 1029 8.21 25.12 5.91
CA LYS A 1029 9.49 24.61 5.42
C LYS A 1029 9.53 23.08 5.41
N ASP A 1030 9.05 22.45 6.48
CA ASP A 1030 8.96 20.98 6.58
C ASP A 1030 8.04 20.43 5.48
N TRP A 1031 6.83 20.99 5.34
CA TRP A 1031 5.90 20.63 4.29
C TRP A 1031 6.49 20.77 2.89
N LEU A 1032 7.10 21.92 2.58
CA LEU A 1032 7.69 22.13 1.26
C LEU A 1032 8.84 21.15 1.00
N ALA A 1033 9.70 20.89 2.00
CA ALA A 1033 10.78 19.91 1.88
C ALA A 1033 10.25 18.49 1.60
N ARG A 1034 9.21 18.04 2.33
CA ARG A 1034 8.63 16.70 2.15
C ARG A 1034 7.76 16.54 0.90
N TRP A 1035 7.13 17.62 0.43
CA TRP A 1035 6.22 17.58 -0.72
C TRP A 1035 6.88 17.90 -2.05
N THR A 1036 8.12 18.41 -2.06
CA THR A 1036 8.88 18.72 -3.29
C THR A 1036 10.15 17.88 -3.47
N ALA A 1037 10.52 17.08 -2.47
CA ALA A 1037 11.49 15.99 -2.60
C ALA A 1037 10.85 14.80 -3.31
#